data_AF-A0A423SN09-F1
#
_entry.id   AF-A0A423SN09-F1
#
_cell.length_a   1.000
_cell.length_b   1.000
_cell.length_c   1.000
_cell.angle_alpha   90.00
_cell.angle_beta   90.00
_cell.angle_gamma   90.00
#
_symmetry.space_group_name_H-M   'P 1'
#
loop_
_entity.id
_entity.type
_entity.pdbx_description
1 polymer ?
#
loop_
_entity_poly.entity_id
_entity_poly.type
_entity_poly.pdbx_seq_one_letter_code
_entity_poly.pdbx_strand_id
1 'polypeptide(L)'
;MEMNRLTILPFVAFARRSLTWTVGEGAACPARPCDVFFLKTHKTASSVVQNLLLRWGARRGLVFGVPGRGVYLGHPKPFTSDLVRHTPLICKSLSKDAVWITIMRDPSTSFQSMFSYYNLEDEFHTPLLRLLDYPRAQMNAFPRYYGRVGRNQVLFDLGVEPEDFDSPGVVEETIRKVEQNFHLVMVAEYMDESLILLKDLLGLRMRDAVTLRQKVRLRPGNASQDALDRRRSARLRDWLRADHQLHRHFTARLLELVGHFGRARMAKEVAELRALSEVTRRKCGVSEYAMRDVSIKSYGRKDLPLLVGYRGSGSSHFCRALVKPNVALTKEAVRRQFLRYFQYYFGDKKYEFFPEPYGADSVVCVCSSDYCDFPGVLQAGPAGTYTSVTSSRDGLRFHVESGSFSQSPSNASVVVHVDDRYEYQAIMGFGGAFTDAAGINIDSLPEVTQEVLLRSYFSPEGLEYNLCRVPIGGSDFSTRPYSYDDVEGDVELSHFNLTLEDYRYKLPYIRRAKELSEKEFMLFGSPWSPPAWMKENGHFNGSGGLLKEMWQPWSNYFVKFVKQYEAEGAPLWGLTTQNEPLTGFEEDYPWNTCAWTAEDQRDWIKQSLGPTLEEAGLRRLKLMVPDHSRNALPWYPATVGSYAPPGERVVLGDWSRAEHYAYNIIEEKGEFYKQPMFYALGHFSKVLVPGSRRVYASVSSPSDTVSVTAFHNPADNTSAVVILNSGDAAEAVSVGVGVGGGTHFINVDIPAKAITSLLFAPPEADGESGTNNGVF
;
A
#
# COMPACT_ATOMS: atom_id res chain seq x y z
N MET A 1 22.94 8.41 29.21
CA MET A 1 24.30 8.63 28.68
C MET A 1 24.37 10.08 28.21
N GLU A 2 25.18 10.94 28.83
CA GLU A 2 25.53 12.23 28.21
C GLU A 2 26.41 11.91 27.00
N MET A 3 25.81 11.93 25.80
CA MET A 3 26.45 11.50 24.57
C MET A 3 27.38 12.59 24.04
N ASN A 4 28.60 12.61 24.56
CA ASN A 4 29.49 13.75 24.34
C ASN A 4 30.14 13.80 22.95
N ARG A 5 30.05 12.78 22.09
CA ARG A 5 30.45 12.87 20.65
C ARG A 5 29.70 11.84 19.83
N LEU A 6 28.90 12.27 18.84
CA LEU A 6 28.21 11.36 17.91
C LEU A 6 28.67 11.63 16.48
N THR A 7 29.19 10.61 15.81
CA THR A 7 29.36 10.61 14.35
C THR A 7 28.02 10.26 13.70
N ILE A 8 27.20 11.23 13.27
CA ILE A 8 25.99 10.87 12.49
C ILE A 8 25.86 11.67 11.21
N LEU A 9 25.48 10.95 10.16
CA LEU A 9 25.00 11.37 8.84
C LEU A 9 23.66 10.63 8.68
N PRO A 10 22.66 11.21 8.00
CA PRO A 10 21.40 11.66 8.60
C PRO A 10 20.73 10.63 9.55
N PHE A 11 20.11 11.19 10.57
CA PHE A 11 19.31 10.52 11.59
C PHE A 11 17.90 10.20 11.04
N VAL A 12 17.22 9.19 11.59
CA VAL A 12 15.78 8.93 11.39
C VAL A 12 15.12 9.18 12.75
N ALA A 13 14.07 9.98 12.85
CA ALA A 13 13.19 9.91 14.03
C ALA A 13 11.75 10.12 13.60
N PHE A 14 10.87 9.48 14.36
CA PHE A 14 9.47 9.40 14.10
C PHE A 14 8.78 10.36 15.08
N ALA A 15 7.54 10.70 14.79
CA ALA A 15 6.68 11.33 15.77
C ALA A 15 5.26 10.84 15.50
N ARG A 16 4.70 10.10 16.45
CA ARG A 16 3.26 10.12 16.76
C ARG A 16 3.15 10.26 18.29
N ARG A 17 2.73 11.44 18.77
CA ARG A 17 1.90 11.53 19.99
C ARG A 17 0.50 11.10 19.54
N SER A 18 -0.28 10.30 20.26
CA SER A 18 -0.55 10.29 21.69
C SER A 18 -0.94 8.87 22.15
N LEU A 19 -0.44 8.46 23.31
CA LEU A 19 -0.90 7.30 24.07
C LEU A 19 -2.10 7.72 24.93
N THR A 20 -3.19 6.94 24.88
CA THR A 20 -3.90 6.50 26.09
C THR A 20 -4.42 5.10 25.84
N TRP A 21 -3.95 4.16 26.67
CA TRP A 21 -4.44 2.79 26.75
C TRP A 21 -5.70 2.75 27.61
N THR A 22 -6.75 2.14 27.10
CA THR A 22 -7.68 1.31 27.87
C THR A 22 -7.99 0.08 27.03
N VAL A 23 -7.95 -1.09 27.67
CA VAL A 23 -8.21 -2.41 27.08
C VAL A 23 -9.70 -2.49 26.70
N GLY A 24 -10.01 -2.79 25.44
CA GLY A 24 -11.38 -3.00 24.94
C GLY A 24 -11.37 -3.35 23.45
N GLU A 25 -12.25 -4.26 23.05
CA GLU A 25 -12.33 -4.96 21.76
C GLU A 25 -12.41 -4.05 20.52
N GLY A 26 -11.79 -4.48 19.41
CA GLY A 26 -11.84 -3.81 18.11
C GLY A 26 -10.47 -3.76 17.43
N ALA A 27 -10.31 -4.44 16.30
CA ALA A 27 -9.03 -4.56 15.58
C ALA A 27 -8.59 -3.23 14.95
N ALA A 28 -7.92 -2.38 15.74
CA ALA A 28 -7.10 -1.31 15.18
C ALA A 28 -5.95 -1.94 14.38
N CYS A 29 -5.80 -1.55 13.12
CA CYS A 29 -4.63 -1.87 12.30
C CYS A 29 -3.38 -1.52 13.12
N PRO A 30 -2.46 -2.46 13.42
CA PRO A 30 -1.46 -2.23 14.46
C PRO A 30 -0.57 -1.05 14.08
N ALA A 31 -0.80 0.08 14.75
CA ALA A 31 0.13 1.20 14.74
C ALA A 31 1.39 0.72 15.46
N ARG A 32 2.43 0.31 14.72
CA ARG A 32 3.76 0.10 15.29
C ARG A 32 4.45 1.46 15.42
N PRO A 33 4.69 2.00 16.62
CA PRO A 33 5.46 3.23 16.78
C PRO A 33 6.93 2.84 16.97
N CYS A 34 7.86 3.33 16.16
CA CYS A 34 9.28 3.11 16.46
C CYS A 34 10.09 4.32 16.05
N ASP A 35 10.45 5.19 16.99
CA ASP A 35 11.61 6.06 16.82
C ASP A 35 12.84 5.17 16.58
N VAL A 36 13.59 5.33 15.48
CA VAL A 36 14.77 4.49 15.18
C VAL A 36 16.03 5.32 15.18
N PHE A 37 16.88 5.12 16.17
CA PHE A 37 18.20 5.73 16.22
C PHE A 37 19.26 4.80 15.61
N PHE A 38 19.93 5.23 14.55
CA PHE A 38 21.07 4.52 13.98
C PHE A 38 22.37 5.30 14.16
N LEU A 39 23.26 4.79 15.01
CA LEU A 39 24.61 5.32 15.17
C LEU A 39 25.54 4.74 14.10
N LYS A 40 26.05 5.62 13.25
CA LYS A 40 26.95 5.26 12.17
C LYS A 40 28.41 5.30 12.62
N THR A 41 29.06 4.15 12.65
CA THR A 41 30.52 4.06 12.90
C THR A 41 31.32 4.06 11.59
N HIS A 42 32.59 4.47 11.63
CA HIS A 42 33.42 4.65 10.45
C HIS A 42 33.95 3.31 9.89
N LYS A 43 33.78 3.12 8.58
CA LYS A 43 34.32 1.98 7.78
C LYS A 43 33.87 0.58 8.21
N THR A 44 32.76 0.50 8.93
CA THR A 44 32.09 -0.72 9.42
C THR A 44 30.96 -1.23 8.52
N ALA A 45 30.93 -0.82 7.24
CA ALA A 45 29.80 -1.06 6.32
C ALA A 45 28.46 -0.39 6.75
N SER A 46 28.51 0.53 7.71
CA SER A 46 27.37 1.34 8.18
C SER A 46 26.62 2.13 7.09
N SER A 47 27.29 2.43 5.98
CA SER A 47 26.65 2.98 4.79
C SER A 47 25.61 2.03 4.17
N VAL A 48 25.82 0.72 4.21
CA VAL A 48 24.87 -0.27 3.70
C VAL A 48 23.57 -0.22 4.50
N VAL A 49 23.68 -0.21 5.83
CA VAL A 49 22.54 -0.12 6.76
C VAL A 49 21.81 1.22 6.62
N GLN A 50 22.55 2.32 6.53
CA GLN A 50 21.97 3.65 6.30
C GLN A 50 21.15 3.69 4.99
N ASN A 51 21.63 3.07 3.91
CA ASN A 51 20.92 3.00 2.64
C ASN A 51 19.57 2.30 2.80
N LEU A 52 19.57 1.15 3.48
CA LEU A 52 18.38 0.38 3.81
C LEU A 52 17.39 1.22 4.60
N LEU A 53 17.82 1.86 5.70
CA LEU A 53 16.95 2.66 6.54
C LEU A 53 16.36 3.87 5.79
N LEU A 54 17.15 4.52 4.93
CA LEU A 54 16.67 5.62 4.08
C LEU A 54 15.63 5.15 3.07
N ARG A 55 15.84 4.00 2.40
CA ARG A 55 14.87 3.44 1.44
C ARG A 55 13.57 3.03 2.13
N TRP A 56 13.71 2.28 3.21
CA TRP A 56 12.61 1.78 4.03
C TRP A 56 11.76 2.94 4.58
N GLY A 57 12.41 3.99 5.09
CA GLY A 57 11.73 5.15 5.63
C GLY A 57 11.11 6.05 4.57
N ALA A 58 11.77 6.26 3.43
CA ALA A 58 11.23 7.08 2.35
C ALA A 58 9.95 6.47 1.76
N ARG A 59 9.89 5.14 1.66
CA ARG A 59 8.68 4.41 1.22
C ARG A 59 7.50 4.60 2.18
N ARG A 60 7.77 4.72 3.48
CA ARG A 60 6.75 4.90 4.52
C ARG A 60 6.45 6.37 4.84
N GLY A 61 6.99 7.30 4.05
CA GLY A 61 6.79 8.73 4.25
C GLY A 61 7.37 9.27 5.57
N LEU A 62 8.36 8.58 6.15
CA LEU A 62 8.94 8.94 7.45
C LEU A 62 9.73 10.25 7.41
N VAL A 63 9.89 10.86 8.59
CA VAL A 63 10.70 12.06 8.79
C VAL A 63 12.14 11.66 9.16
N PHE A 64 13.11 12.36 8.58
CA PHE A 64 14.53 12.18 8.80
C PHE A 64 15.08 13.38 9.60
N GLY A 65 15.88 13.12 10.63
CA GLY A 65 16.66 14.17 11.29
C GLY A 65 17.87 14.50 10.44
N VAL A 66 17.77 15.64 9.76
CA VAL A 66 18.76 16.07 8.78
C VAL A 66 19.63 17.20 9.34
N PRO A 67 20.93 17.22 9.05
CA PRO A 67 21.82 18.27 9.53
C PRO A 67 21.44 19.62 8.93
N GLY A 68 21.56 20.69 9.72
CA GLY A 68 21.23 22.05 9.26
C GLY A 68 22.14 22.60 8.16
N ARG A 69 23.34 22.04 7.95
CA ARG A 69 24.23 22.31 6.81
C ARG A 69 25.06 21.07 6.46
N GLY A 70 25.31 20.88 5.15
CA GLY A 70 26.13 19.78 4.66
C GLY A 70 25.44 18.43 4.80
N VAL A 71 26.21 17.39 5.09
CA VAL A 71 25.69 16.02 5.25
C VAL A 71 26.00 15.43 6.64
N TYR A 72 26.81 16.08 7.47
CA TYR A 72 27.21 15.58 8.81
C TYR A 72 26.48 16.33 9.95
N LEU A 73 26.04 15.58 10.97
CA LEU A 73 25.61 16.06 12.28
C LEU A 73 26.81 16.08 13.22
N GLY A 74 27.15 17.28 13.71
CA GLY A 74 27.87 17.47 14.98
C GLY A 74 29.34 17.08 15.10
N HIS A 75 29.89 16.15 14.33
CA HIS A 75 31.19 15.55 14.66
C HIS A 75 32.40 16.53 14.59
N PRO A 76 33.33 16.57 15.58
CA PRO A 76 33.46 15.70 16.77
C PRO A 76 32.75 16.23 18.04
N LYS A 77 31.80 17.16 17.93
CA LYS A 77 31.11 17.75 19.09
C LYS A 77 29.99 16.83 19.61
N PRO A 78 29.58 16.99 20.89
CA PRO A 78 28.37 16.36 21.41
C PRO A 78 27.17 16.62 20.52
N PHE A 79 26.27 15.65 20.46
CA PHE A 79 25.00 15.88 19.80
C PHE A 79 24.18 16.88 20.63
N THR A 80 23.75 17.96 20.00
CA THR A 80 22.73 18.87 20.53
C THR A 80 21.57 18.95 19.55
N SER A 81 20.38 19.25 20.07
CA SER A 81 19.16 19.46 19.28
C SER A 81 19.35 20.48 18.14
N ASP A 82 20.24 21.44 18.32
CA ASP A 82 20.47 22.53 17.37
C ASP A 82 21.19 22.10 16.09
N LEU A 83 21.79 20.90 16.11
CA LEU A 83 22.47 20.32 14.93
C LEU A 83 21.47 19.87 13.84
N VAL A 84 20.19 19.71 14.19
CA VAL A 84 19.09 19.35 13.29
C VAL A 84 18.23 20.60 13.06
N ARG A 85 18.32 21.26 11.88
CA ARG A 85 17.48 22.42 11.54
C ARG A 85 16.22 22.00 10.76
N HIS A 86 15.18 22.84 10.81
CA HIS A 86 13.92 22.70 10.05
C HIS A 86 13.11 21.42 10.37
N THR A 87 13.29 20.87 11.57
CA THR A 87 12.43 19.78 12.07
C THR A 87 11.99 20.09 13.50
N PRO A 88 11.09 21.08 13.72
CA PRO A 88 10.76 21.61 15.04
C PRO A 88 10.21 20.56 16.02
N LEU A 89 9.68 19.45 15.50
CA LEU A 89 9.01 18.40 16.27
C LEU A 89 9.94 17.31 16.83
N ILE A 90 11.14 17.11 16.24
CA ILE A 90 12.03 15.99 16.61
C ILE A 90 12.84 16.31 17.87
N CYS A 91 13.22 17.57 18.06
CA CYS A 91 14.28 17.92 19.00
C CYS A 91 13.86 17.99 20.48
N LYS A 92 12.56 17.89 20.81
CA LYS A 92 12.10 17.90 22.20
C LYS A 92 11.85 16.51 22.80
N SER A 93 11.84 15.43 22.02
CA SER A 93 11.67 14.07 22.54
C SER A 93 11.95 13.03 21.46
N LEU A 94 13.17 12.47 21.41
CA LEU A 94 13.26 11.04 21.09
C LEU A 94 12.39 10.32 22.13
N SER A 95 11.43 9.49 21.71
CA SER A 95 10.67 8.69 22.65
C SER A 95 11.63 7.92 23.55
N LYS A 96 11.25 7.74 24.82
CA LYS A 96 11.96 6.82 25.73
C LYS A 96 12.03 5.39 25.14
N ASP A 97 11.13 5.08 24.21
CA ASP A 97 10.96 3.77 23.58
C ASP A 97 11.64 3.68 22.19
N ALA A 98 12.58 4.58 21.88
CA ALA A 98 13.31 4.52 20.62
C ALA A 98 14.15 3.23 20.50
N VAL A 99 14.20 2.65 19.30
CA VAL A 99 15.05 1.50 18.96
C VAL A 99 16.43 2.00 18.56
N TRP A 100 17.46 1.57 19.29
CA TRP A 100 18.85 2.00 19.09
C TRP A 100 19.67 0.92 18.42
N ILE A 101 20.28 1.26 17.28
CA ILE A 101 21.07 0.35 16.46
C ILE A 101 22.43 0.96 16.16
N THR A 102 23.46 0.14 16.14
CA THR A 102 24.79 0.50 15.63
C THR A 102 25.40 -0.69 14.91
N ILE A 103 26.57 -0.51 14.30
CA ILE A 103 27.29 -1.57 13.61
C ILE A 103 28.79 -1.47 13.88
N MET A 104 29.46 -2.61 13.89
CA MET A 104 30.89 -2.75 14.12
C MET A 104 31.52 -3.65 13.05
N ARG A 105 32.85 -3.61 12.95
CA ARG A 105 33.66 -4.47 12.08
C ARG A 105 35.00 -4.70 12.76
N ASP A 106 35.70 -5.78 12.39
CA ASP A 106 37.04 -6.07 12.85
C ASP A 106 37.92 -4.79 12.80
N PRO A 107 38.50 -4.38 13.95
CA PRO A 107 39.21 -3.10 14.04
C PRO A 107 40.42 -3.02 13.13
N SER A 108 41.13 -4.14 12.93
CA SER A 108 42.33 -4.18 12.10
C SER A 108 42.03 -3.99 10.62
N THR A 109 40.97 -4.62 10.09
CA THR A 109 40.51 -4.43 8.72
C THR A 109 39.90 -3.05 8.51
N SER A 110 39.16 -2.54 9.51
CA SER A 110 38.59 -1.20 9.50
C SER A 110 39.68 -0.13 9.44
N PHE A 111 40.73 -0.27 10.26
CA PHE A 111 41.87 0.65 10.29
C PHE A 111 42.66 0.63 8.98
N GLN A 112 43.00 -0.54 8.44
CA GLN A 112 43.64 -0.64 7.12
C GLN A 112 42.80 0.03 6.03
N SER A 113 41.47 -0.16 6.08
CA SER A 113 40.56 0.48 5.13
C SER A 113 40.50 1.99 5.31
N MET A 114 40.54 2.50 6.53
CA MET A 114 40.61 3.95 6.83
C MET A 114 41.93 4.54 6.36
N PHE A 115 43.04 3.91 6.71
CA PHE A 115 44.40 4.32 6.37
C PHE A 115 44.53 4.59 4.87
N SER A 116 44.06 3.63 4.08
CA SER A 116 44.11 3.76 2.62
C SER A 116 43.02 4.68 2.05
N TYR A 117 41.79 4.65 2.61
CA TYR A 117 40.68 5.47 2.11
C TYR A 117 40.92 6.97 2.32
N TYR A 118 41.44 7.37 3.48
CA TYR A 118 41.73 8.76 3.83
C TYR A 118 43.14 9.21 3.45
N ASN A 119 43.96 8.33 2.90
CA ASN A 119 45.38 8.60 2.59
C ASN A 119 46.18 9.02 3.83
N LEU A 120 45.99 8.30 4.94
CA LEU A 120 46.66 8.63 6.21
C LEU A 120 48.19 8.53 6.13
N GLU A 121 48.73 7.87 5.10
CA GLU A 121 50.16 7.88 4.81
C GLU A 121 50.71 9.30 4.58
N ASP A 122 49.96 10.14 3.86
CA ASP A 122 50.35 11.54 3.61
C ASP A 122 50.27 12.36 4.89
N GLU A 123 49.21 12.16 5.68
CA GLU A 123 48.99 12.88 6.93
C GLU A 123 50.03 12.48 8.00
N PHE A 124 50.33 11.20 8.10
CA PHE A 124 51.27 10.66 9.09
C PHE A 124 52.71 10.68 8.59
N HIS A 125 52.93 11.06 7.33
CA HIS A 125 54.22 11.01 6.63
C HIS A 125 54.94 9.66 6.76
N THR A 126 54.17 8.56 6.82
CA THR A 126 54.72 7.21 6.99
C THR A 126 53.75 6.15 6.46
N PRO A 127 54.23 5.14 5.69
CA PRO A 127 53.39 4.04 5.25
C PRO A 127 52.96 3.18 6.44
N LEU A 128 51.82 2.50 6.31
CA LEU A 128 51.26 1.66 7.39
C LEU A 128 52.25 0.61 7.89
N LEU A 129 53.00 -0.03 6.99
CA LEU A 129 53.99 -1.04 7.34
C LEU A 129 55.07 -0.49 8.29
N ARG A 130 55.53 0.74 8.03
CA ARG A 130 56.55 1.43 8.83
C ARG A 130 55.97 2.00 10.12
N LEU A 131 54.74 2.51 10.09
CA LEU A 131 54.01 2.94 11.29
C LEU A 131 53.94 1.82 12.33
N LEU A 132 53.65 0.60 11.86
CA LEU A 132 53.57 -0.60 12.71
C LEU A 132 54.92 -1.09 13.20
N ASP A 133 56.03 -0.45 12.83
CA ASP A 133 57.38 -0.73 13.33
C ASP A 133 57.80 0.23 14.46
N TYR A 134 57.17 1.41 14.61
CA TYR A 134 57.51 2.40 15.65
C TYR A 134 57.14 1.96 17.08
N PRO A 135 57.86 2.39 18.13
CA PRO A 135 57.46 2.12 19.52
C PRO A 135 56.02 2.54 19.83
N ARG A 136 55.32 1.81 20.72
CA ARG A 136 53.90 2.06 21.04
C ARG A 136 53.61 3.52 21.43
N ALA A 137 54.49 4.15 22.19
CA ALA A 137 54.36 5.57 22.57
C ALA A 137 54.34 6.51 21.35
N GLN A 138 55.16 6.25 20.33
CA GLN A 138 55.15 7.02 19.09
C GLN A 138 53.91 6.72 18.25
N MET A 139 53.48 5.46 18.20
CA MET A 139 52.22 5.09 17.55
C MET A 139 51.03 5.83 18.18
N ASN A 140 50.98 5.94 19.50
CA ASN A 140 49.93 6.65 20.23
C ASN A 140 49.95 8.16 19.99
N ALA A 141 51.10 8.75 19.66
CA ALA A 141 51.25 10.18 19.43
C ALA A 141 50.76 10.65 18.05
N PHE A 142 50.40 9.74 17.14
CA PHE A 142 49.86 10.15 15.83
C PHE A 142 48.53 10.88 15.99
N PRO A 143 48.37 12.07 15.39
CA PRO A 143 47.16 12.84 15.50
C PRO A 143 46.00 12.14 14.81
N ARG A 144 44.77 12.48 15.20
CA ARG A 144 43.58 12.08 14.46
C ARG A 144 43.44 12.98 13.23
N TYR A 145 43.26 12.40 12.04
CA TYR A 145 43.05 13.15 10.80
C TYR A 145 41.80 14.04 10.90
N TYR A 146 41.97 15.36 10.71
CA TYR A 146 40.97 16.41 10.98
C TYR A 146 40.35 16.37 12.40
N GLY A 147 41.03 15.75 13.37
CA GLY A 147 40.49 15.49 14.71
C GLY A 147 39.41 14.39 14.74
N ARG A 148 39.28 13.56 13.68
CA ARG A 148 38.15 12.63 13.51
C ARG A 148 38.50 11.17 13.29
N VAL A 149 39.55 10.89 12.51
CA VAL A 149 39.88 9.51 12.10
C VAL A 149 41.23 9.09 12.69
N GLY A 150 41.30 7.95 13.37
CA GLY A 150 42.54 7.49 14.02
C GLY A 150 42.43 6.19 14.82
N ARG A 151 43.32 6.01 15.80
CA ARG A 151 43.41 4.85 16.71
C ARG A 151 42.08 4.61 17.44
N ASN A 152 41.66 3.35 17.59
CA ASN A 152 40.41 2.93 18.24
C ASN A 152 39.19 3.74 17.77
N GLN A 153 38.93 3.69 16.47
CA GLN A 153 37.93 4.56 15.85
C GLN A 153 36.51 4.25 16.31
N VAL A 154 36.18 3.00 16.62
CA VAL A 154 34.79 2.67 16.95
C VAL A 154 34.45 3.14 18.36
N LEU A 155 35.35 2.98 19.33
CA LEU A 155 35.21 3.59 20.67
C LEU A 155 35.16 5.12 20.59
N PHE A 156 35.95 5.73 19.72
CA PHE A 156 35.88 7.17 19.49
C PHE A 156 34.50 7.60 18.94
N ASP A 157 33.95 6.84 17.99
CA ASP A 157 32.61 7.08 17.44
C ASP A 157 31.49 6.88 18.49
N LEU A 158 31.75 6.10 19.54
CA LEU A 158 30.88 5.87 20.69
C LEU A 158 31.08 6.90 21.82
N GLY A 159 32.02 7.84 21.64
CA GLY A 159 32.24 8.97 22.55
C GLY A 159 33.36 8.80 23.57
N VAL A 160 34.24 7.81 23.42
CA VAL A 160 35.44 7.65 24.28
C VAL A 160 36.56 8.57 23.80
N GLU A 161 37.16 9.31 24.73
CA GLU A 161 38.27 10.21 24.45
C GLU A 161 39.57 9.45 24.18
N PRO A 162 40.46 9.95 23.30
CA PRO A 162 41.70 9.26 22.93
C PRO A 162 42.61 8.90 24.11
N GLU A 163 42.59 9.72 25.15
CA GLU A 163 43.40 9.56 26.37
C GLU A 163 42.96 8.35 27.20
N ASP A 164 41.68 7.97 27.09
CA ASP A 164 41.06 6.89 27.88
C ASP A 164 41.12 5.52 27.19
N PHE A 165 41.65 5.42 25.97
CA PHE A 165 41.70 4.17 25.22
C PHE A 165 42.51 3.05 25.89
N ASP A 166 43.50 3.41 26.71
CA ASP A 166 44.32 2.45 27.44
C ASP A 166 43.81 2.25 28.90
N SER A 167 42.70 2.89 29.29
CA SER A 167 42.05 2.74 30.62
C SER A 167 41.04 1.58 30.62
N PRO A 168 41.33 0.44 31.28
CA PRO A 168 40.45 -0.73 31.25
C PRO A 168 39.05 -0.44 31.80
N GLY A 169 38.97 0.36 32.87
CA GLY A 169 37.70 0.72 33.50
C GLY A 169 36.79 1.54 32.58
N VAL A 170 37.34 2.47 31.78
CA VAL A 170 36.55 3.26 30.82
C VAL A 170 36.06 2.39 29.66
N VAL A 171 36.91 1.48 29.16
CA VAL A 171 36.55 0.56 28.07
C VAL A 171 35.45 -0.41 28.50
N GLU A 172 35.58 -1.03 29.67
CA GLU A 172 34.58 -1.95 30.23
C GLU A 172 33.25 -1.26 30.52
N GLU A 173 33.30 -0.05 31.10
CA GLU A 173 32.09 0.75 31.35
C GLU A 173 31.41 1.16 30.04
N THR A 174 32.19 1.45 29.00
CA THR A 174 31.63 1.76 27.67
C THR A 174 30.95 0.53 27.07
N ILE A 175 31.56 -0.65 27.15
CA ILE A 175 30.94 -1.91 26.71
C ILE A 175 29.58 -2.11 27.40
N ARG A 176 29.54 -1.97 28.73
CA ARG A 176 28.32 -2.08 29.53
C ARG A 176 27.26 -1.08 29.11
N LYS A 177 27.64 0.19 28.88
CA LYS A 177 26.72 1.22 28.40
C LYS A 177 26.16 0.91 27.02
N VAL A 178 26.98 0.45 26.08
CA VAL A 178 26.50 0.09 24.74
C VAL A 178 25.51 -1.07 24.84
N GLU A 179 25.80 -2.08 25.64
CA GLU A 179 24.93 -3.23 25.85
C GLU A 179 23.57 -2.87 26.46
N GLN A 180 23.55 -1.89 27.37
CA GLN A 180 22.31 -1.42 28.00
C GLN A 180 21.45 -0.53 27.10
N ASN A 181 22.05 0.23 26.17
CA ASN A 181 21.34 1.25 25.41
C ASN A 181 21.04 0.83 23.96
N PHE A 182 21.83 -0.05 23.36
CA PHE A 182 21.63 -0.50 21.98
C PHE A 182 20.84 -1.81 21.94
N HIS A 183 19.71 -1.78 21.25
CA HIS A 183 18.86 -2.94 21.01
C HIS A 183 19.53 -3.93 20.06
N LEU A 184 20.36 -3.43 19.12
CA LEU A 184 21.15 -4.26 18.22
C LEU A 184 22.49 -3.61 17.88
N VAL A 185 23.58 -4.34 18.18
CA VAL A 185 24.93 -4.05 17.68
C VAL A 185 25.24 -5.04 16.56
N MET A 186 25.13 -4.59 15.32
CA MET A 186 25.42 -5.39 14.14
C MET A 186 26.92 -5.64 13.99
N VAL A 187 27.32 -6.76 13.39
CA VAL A 187 28.73 -7.08 13.11
C VAL A 187 28.89 -7.36 11.62
N ALA A 188 29.76 -6.60 10.96
CA ALA A 188 29.91 -6.63 9.51
C ALA A 188 30.43 -7.98 8.98
N GLU A 189 31.17 -8.75 9.79
CA GLU A 189 31.57 -10.12 9.49
C GLU A 189 30.37 -11.08 9.39
N TYR A 190 29.27 -10.77 10.09
CA TYR A 190 28.01 -11.52 10.12
C TYR A 190 26.88 -10.62 9.59
N MET A 191 27.11 -9.99 8.43
CA MET A 191 26.21 -8.98 7.89
C MET A 191 24.83 -9.56 7.59
N ASP A 192 24.74 -10.76 7.02
CA ASP A 192 23.45 -11.34 6.64
C ASP A 192 22.62 -11.64 7.90
N GLU A 193 23.22 -12.26 8.91
CA GLU A 193 22.59 -12.52 10.21
C GLU A 193 22.20 -11.21 10.91
N SER A 194 23.08 -10.20 10.86
CA SER A 194 22.81 -8.87 11.40
C SER A 194 21.61 -8.21 10.71
N LEU A 195 21.48 -8.36 9.38
CA LEU A 195 20.36 -7.84 8.61
C LEU A 195 19.05 -8.57 8.91
N ILE A 196 19.10 -9.89 9.16
CA ILE A 196 17.92 -10.66 9.60
C ILE A 196 17.47 -10.23 11.00
N LEU A 197 18.40 -10.06 11.94
CA LEU A 197 18.07 -9.54 13.28
C LEU A 197 17.53 -8.10 13.21
N LEU A 198 18.10 -7.25 12.35
CA LEU A 198 17.60 -5.91 12.10
C LEU A 198 16.19 -5.93 11.47
N LYS A 199 15.95 -6.87 10.55
CA LYS A 199 14.65 -7.11 9.93
C LYS A 199 13.61 -7.44 10.98
N ASP A 200 13.89 -8.39 11.86
CA ASP A 200 12.98 -8.81 12.91
C ASP A 200 12.72 -7.66 13.91
N LEU A 201 13.79 -7.00 14.37
CA LEU A 201 13.72 -5.89 15.33
C LEU A 201 12.88 -4.71 14.82
N LEU A 202 12.99 -4.34 13.54
CA LEU A 202 12.27 -3.21 12.96
C LEU A 202 11.00 -3.60 12.21
N GLY A 203 10.64 -4.90 12.18
CA GLY A 203 9.55 -5.40 11.36
C GLY A 203 9.72 -5.09 9.86
N LEU A 204 10.96 -5.14 9.36
CA LEU A 204 11.24 -4.97 7.93
C LEU A 204 10.70 -6.17 7.14
N ARG A 205 10.31 -5.94 5.89
CA ARG A 205 10.11 -7.05 4.94
C ARG A 205 11.46 -7.59 4.49
N MET A 206 11.51 -8.86 4.08
CA MET A 206 12.74 -9.47 3.55
C MET A 206 13.31 -8.66 2.37
N ARG A 207 12.45 -8.09 1.49
CA ARG A 207 12.88 -7.23 0.39
C ARG A 207 13.51 -5.90 0.81
N ASP A 208 13.06 -5.34 1.94
CA ASP A 208 13.60 -4.08 2.46
C ASP A 208 15.03 -4.31 2.99
N ALA A 209 15.33 -5.52 3.47
CA ALA A 209 16.65 -5.96 3.91
C ALA A 209 17.66 -6.20 2.77
N VAL A 210 17.22 -6.26 1.50
CA VAL A 210 18.11 -6.41 0.34
C VAL A 210 19.01 -5.20 0.22
N THR A 211 20.33 -5.41 0.19
CA THR A 211 21.31 -4.33 0.10
C THR A 211 22.37 -4.59 -0.98
N LEU A 212 22.95 -3.48 -1.47
CA LEU A 212 24.16 -3.51 -2.30
C LEU A 212 25.34 -3.11 -1.43
N ARG A 213 26.49 -3.76 -1.63
CA ARG A 213 27.73 -3.38 -0.94
C ARG A 213 28.05 -1.94 -1.31
N GLN A 214 28.48 -1.10 -0.37
CA GLN A 214 28.80 0.29 -0.68
C GLN A 214 30.23 0.66 -0.28
N LYS A 215 30.81 1.58 -1.05
CA LYS A 215 32.18 2.10 -0.84
C LYS A 215 33.26 1.01 -0.83
N VAL A 216 33.07 -0.02 -1.64
CA VAL A 216 34.06 -1.07 -1.91
C VAL A 216 35.11 -0.51 -2.85
N ARG A 217 36.40 -0.73 -2.56
CA ARG A 217 37.50 -0.22 -3.37
C ARG A 217 37.79 -1.15 -4.54
N LEU A 218 37.99 -0.60 -5.73
CA LEU A 218 38.54 -1.33 -6.88
C LEU A 218 40.06 -1.27 -6.77
N ARG A 219 40.74 -2.43 -6.68
CA ARG A 219 42.20 -2.50 -6.61
C ARG A 219 42.78 -2.58 -8.03
N PRO A 220 43.75 -1.73 -8.40
CA PRO A 220 44.63 -2.02 -9.53
C PRO A 220 45.47 -3.28 -9.22
N GLY A 221 45.85 -4.05 -10.24
CA GLY A 221 46.57 -5.32 -10.09
C GLY A 221 47.87 -5.20 -9.28
N ASN A 222 47.84 -5.78 -8.07
CA ASN A 222 48.91 -6.45 -7.30
C ASN A 222 48.51 -6.47 -5.82
N ALA A 223 47.62 -7.40 -5.45
CA ALA A 223 47.09 -7.53 -4.10
C ALA A 223 48.10 -8.05 -3.06
N SER A 224 49.31 -8.45 -3.48
CA SER A 224 50.31 -9.15 -2.65
C SER A 224 51.23 -8.24 -1.83
N GLN A 225 51.30 -6.92 -2.09
CA GLN A 225 52.22 -6.01 -1.39
C GLN A 225 51.67 -5.39 -0.08
N ASP A 226 50.36 -5.46 0.17
CA ASP A 226 49.69 -4.81 1.32
C ASP A 226 49.32 -5.78 2.47
N ALA A 227 49.59 -7.08 2.34
CA ALA A 227 49.24 -8.05 3.38
C ALA A 227 50.21 -7.90 4.57
N LEU A 228 49.69 -7.50 5.74
CA LEU A 228 50.46 -7.44 6.97
C LEU A 228 51.00 -8.84 7.30
N ASP A 229 52.30 -8.95 7.54
CA ASP A 229 52.89 -10.17 8.09
C ASP A 229 52.32 -10.47 9.49
N ARG A 230 52.61 -11.68 10.02
CA ARG A 230 52.09 -12.11 11.33
C ARG A 230 52.50 -11.17 12.46
N ARG A 231 53.73 -10.63 12.43
CA ARG A 231 54.27 -9.74 13.46
C ARG A 231 53.51 -8.42 13.45
N ARG A 232 53.43 -7.75 12.29
CA ARG A 232 52.74 -6.46 12.14
C ARG A 232 51.23 -6.58 12.38
N SER A 233 50.62 -7.71 12.02
CA SER A 233 49.22 -8.02 12.35
C SER A 233 48.98 -8.07 13.87
N ALA A 234 49.86 -8.74 14.62
CA ALA A 234 49.78 -8.78 16.07
C ALA A 234 49.98 -7.40 16.71
N ARG A 235 50.93 -6.62 16.18
CA ARG A 235 51.18 -5.24 16.63
C ARG A 235 50.00 -4.31 16.39
N LEU A 236 49.36 -4.39 15.22
CA LEU A 236 48.16 -3.60 14.92
C LEU A 236 47.01 -3.97 15.86
N ARG A 237 46.80 -5.27 16.11
CA ARG A 237 45.78 -5.76 17.04
C ARG A 237 46.02 -5.24 18.46
N ASP A 238 47.27 -5.30 18.93
CA ASP A 238 47.65 -4.79 20.24
C ASP A 238 47.50 -3.27 20.38
N TRP A 239 47.83 -2.52 19.32
CA TRP A 239 47.67 -1.06 19.32
C TRP A 239 46.19 -0.64 19.35
N LEU A 240 45.33 -1.42 18.71
CA LEU A 240 43.87 -1.26 18.66
C LEU A 240 43.13 -2.12 19.72
N ARG A 241 43.81 -2.46 20.82
CA ARG A 241 43.31 -3.44 21.81
C ARG A 241 41.90 -3.12 22.33
N ALA A 242 41.58 -1.86 22.56
CA ALA A 242 40.29 -1.45 23.13
C ALA A 242 39.13 -1.69 22.15
N ASP A 243 39.29 -1.33 20.88
CA ASP A 243 38.30 -1.66 19.85
C ASP A 243 38.19 -3.19 19.65
N HIS A 244 39.29 -3.93 19.78
CA HIS A 244 39.29 -5.41 19.71
C HIS A 244 38.52 -6.05 20.88
N GLN A 245 38.63 -5.48 22.08
CA GLN A 245 37.85 -5.92 23.24
C GLN A 245 36.35 -5.71 23.01
N LEU A 246 35.97 -4.52 22.54
CA LEU A 246 34.58 -4.17 22.19
C LEU A 246 34.03 -5.07 21.08
N HIS A 247 34.77 -5.26 19.99
CA HIS A 247 34.37 -6.12 18.87
C HIS A 247 34.19 -7.57 19.29
N ARG A 248 35.08 -8.12 20.12
CA ARG A 248 34.97 -9.48 20.63
C ARG A 248 33.71 -9.66 21.47
N HIS A 249 33.40 -8.71 22.36
CA HIS A 249 32.20 -8.73 23.20
C HIS A 249 30.93 -8.77 22.36
N PHE A 250 30.77 -7.81 21.44
CA PHE A 250 29.55 -7.73 20.64
C PHE A 250 29.45 -8.79 19.54
N THR A 251 30.57 -9.38 19.11
CA THR A 251 30.54 -10.60 18.27
C THR A 251 29.96 -11.78 19.04
N ALA A 252 30.41 -12.01 20.29
CA ALA A 252 29.84 -13.06 21.12
C ALA A 252 28.35 -12.82 21.37
N ARG A 253 27.98 -11.58 21.70
CA ARG A 253 26.58 -11.18 21.92
C ARG A 253 25.70 -11.38 20.68
N LEU A 254 26.20 -11.04 19.49
CA LEU A 254 25.46 -11.27 18.24
C LEU A 254 25.21 -12.77 18.01
N LEU A 255 26.22 -13.61 18.27
CA LEU A 255 26.08 -15.06 18.12
C LEU A 255 25.09 -15.67 19.13
N GLU A 256 24.97 -15.09 20.33
CA GLU A 256 23.91 -15.42 21.28
C GLU A 256 22.53 -15.03 20.75
N LEU A 257 22.37 -13.82 20.20
CA LEU A 257 21.12 -13.38 19.58
C LEU A 257 20.72 -14.27 18.40
N VAL A 258 21.68 -14.69 17.56
CA VAL A 258 21.45 -15.70 16.50
C VAL A 258 20.97 -17.02 17.10
N GLY A 259 21.51 -17.42 18.26
CA GLY A 259 21.05 -18.59 19.00
C GLY A 259 19.60 -18.47 19.45
N HIS A 260 19.23 -17.35 20.09
CA HIS A 260 17.88 -17.07 20.56
C HIS A 260 16.86 -16.92 19.43
N PHE A 261 17.26 -16.34 18.30
CA PHE A 261 16.44 -16.26 17.09
C PHE A 261 16.15 -17.65 16.48
N GLY A 262 16.97 -18.65 16.81
CA GLY A 262 16.90 -20.02 16.30
C GLY A 262 17.84 -20.22 15.11
N ARG A 263 18.87 -21.05 15.28
CA ARG A 263 19.92 -21.27 14.26
C ARG A 263 19.37 -21.80 12.93
N ALA A 264 18.37 -22.70 12.98
CA ALA A 264 17.72 -23.24 11.79
C ALA A 264 16.92 -22.16 11.04
N ARG A 265 16.14 -21.34 11.79
CA ARG A 265 15.41 -20.19 11.24
C ARG A 265 16.37 -19.16 10.63
N MET A 266 17.46 -18.83 11.33
CA MET A 266 18.50 -17.93 10.83
C MET A 266 19.09 -18.42 9.51
N ALA A 267 19.49 -19.69 9.44
CA ALA A 267 20.06 -20.28 8.22
C ALA A 267 19.07 -20.20 7.04
N LYS A 268 17.79 -20.49 7.28
CA LYS A 268 16.73 -20.37 6.28
C LYS A 268 16.54 -18.92 5.81
N GLU A 269 16.34 -17.98 6.73
CA GLU A 269 16.10 -16.57 6.39
C GLU A 269 17.32 -15.91 5.72
N VAL A 270 18.54 -16.29 6.09
CA VAL A 270 19.77 -15.85 5.40
C VAL A 270 19.83 -16.40 3.97
N ALA A 271 19.48 -17.68 3.75
CA ALA A 271 19.42 -18.26 2.41
C ALA A 271 18.37 -17.55 1.54
N GLU A 272 17.20 -17.23 2.10
CA GLU A 272 16.15 -16.46 1.44
C GLU A 272 16.62 -15.03 1.09
N LEU A 273 17.26 -14.33 2.03
CA LEU A 273 17.80 -12.99 1.79
C LEU A 273 18.84 -12.98 0.66
N ARG A 274 19.71 -14.00 0.59
CA ARG A 274 20.71 -14.15 -0.47
C ARG A 274 20.04 -14.42 -1.82
N ALA A 275 19.09 -15.35 -1.88
CA ALA A 275 18.35 -15.66 -3.09
C ALA A 275 17.57 -14.44 -3.61
N LEU A 276 16.87 -13.74 -2.71
CA LEU A 276 16.12 -12.53 -3.04
C LEU A 276 17.04 -11.41 -3.52
N SER A 277 18.23 -11.26 -2.91
CA SER A 277 19.23 -10.29 -3.35
C SER A 277 19.71 -10.55 -4.78
N GLU A 278 19.89 -11.81 -5.15
CA GLU A 278 20.28 -12.19 -6.50
C GLU A 278 19.17 -11.93 -7.52
N VAL A 279 17.94 -12.38 -7.23
CA VAL A 279 16.76 -12.12 -8.06
C VAL A 279 16.55 -10.63 -8.26
N THR A 280 16.64 -9.86 -7.18
CA THR A 280 16.49 -8.41 -7.20
C THR A 280 17.55 -7.74 -8.08
N ARG A 281 18.81 -8.17 -8.00
CA ARG A 281 19.88 -7.63 -8.86
C ARG A 281 19.60 -7.86 -10.33
N ARG A 282 19.14 -9.06 -10.71
CA ARG A 282 18.77 -9.37 -12.09
C ARG A 282 17.57 -8.53 -12.54
N LYS A 283 16.49 -8.48 -11.75
CA LYS A 283 15.27 -7.71 -12.04
C LYS A 283 15.53 -6.21 -12.18
N CYS A 284 16.41 -5.65 -11.35
CA CYS A 284 16.78 -4.25 -11.42
C CYS A 284 17.86 -3.94 -12.47
N GLY A 285 18.36 -4.94 -13.19
CA GLY A 285 19.46 -4.80 -14.15
C GLY A 285 20.71 -4.18 -13.52
N VAL A 286 21.04 -4.61 -12.30
CA VAL A 286 22.14 -4.02 -11.52
C VAL A 286 23.48 -4.37 -12.17
N SER A 287 24.22 -3.35 -12.59
CA SER A 287 25.57 -3.46 -13.13
C SER A 287 26.56 -2.66 -12.29
N GLU A 288 27.76 -3.21 -12.11
CA GLU A 288 28.85 -2.55 -11.40
C GLU A 288 29.64 -1.65 -12.36
N TYR A 289 30.08 -0.50 -11.89
CA TYR A 289 30.99 0.37 -12.63
C TYR A 289 32.00 1.04 -11.68
N ALA A 290 33.13 1.48 -12.23
CA ALA A 290 34.13 2.21 -11.46
C ALA A 290 33.70 3.67 -11.25
N MET A 291 33.63 4.11 -9.99
CA MET A 291 33.29 5.48 -9.63
C MET A 291 34.34 6.10 -8.70
N ARG A 292 34.54 7.42 -8.78
CA ARG A 292 35.37 8.17 -7.82
C ARG A 292 34.47 8.80 -6.76
N ASP A 293 34.85 8.68 -5.49
CA ASP A 293 34.07 9.34 -4.41
C ASP A 293 34.36 10.85 -4.38
N VAL A 294 33.56 11.63 -5.10
CA VAL A 294 33.70 13.10 -5.11
C VAL A 294 33.38 13.76 -3.78
N SER A 295 32.74 13.06 -2.84
CA SER A 295 32.41 13.62 -1.51
C SER A 295 33.63 13.87 -0.64
N ILE A 296 34.78 13.29 -0.96
CA ILE A 296 36.02 13.53 -0.21
C ILE A 296 36.88 14.66 -0.78
N LYS A 297 36.48 15.31 -1.90
CA LYS A 297 37.16 16.51 -2.42
C LYS A 297 37.21 17.63 -1.38
N SER A 298 36.21 17.72 -0.50
CA SER A 298 36.15 18.69 0.59
C SER A 298 37.22 18.49 1.67
N TYR A 299 37.97 17.39 1.65
CA TYR A 299 39.10 17.10 2.55
C TYR A 299 40.46 17.35 1.88
N GLY A 300 40.51 18.15 0.80
CA GLY A 300 41.76 18.59 0.17
C GLY A 300 42.49 17.53 -0.67
N ARG A 301 41.92 16.34 -0.87
CA ARG A 301 42.58 15.25 -1.62
C ARG A 301 42.52 15.48 -3.14
N LYS A 302 43.69 15.47 -3.80
CA LYS A 302 43.82 15.56 -5.26
C LYS A 302 43.43 14.24 -5.97
N ASP A 303 43.81 13.09 -5.41
CA ASP A 303 43.53 11.76 -5.98
C ASP A 303 42.34 11.06 -5.31
N LEU A 304 41.21 10.95 -6.00
CA LEU A 304 40.02 10.30 -5.46
C LEU A 304 40.09 8.77 -5.57
N PRO A 305 39.70 8.02 -4.52
CA PRO A 305 39.73 6.57 -4.52
C PRO A 305 38.72 6.03 -5.52
N LEU A 306 39.13 5.00 -6.27
CA LEU A 306 38.26 4.26 -7.19
C LEU A 306 37.44 3.24 -6.40
N LEU A 307 36.12 3.33 -6.51
CA LEU A 307 35.14 2.52 -5.80
C LEU A 307 34.20 1.81 -6.76
N VAL A 308 33.56 0.75 -6.28
CA VAL A 308 32.43 0.10 -6.95
C VAL A 308 31.18 0.98 -6.80
N GLY A 309 30.61 1.38 -7.94
CA GLY A 309 29.31 2.01 -8.07
C GLY A 309 28.32 1.08 -8.77
N TYR A 310 27.03 1.39 -8.66
CA TYR A 310 25.95 0.59 -9.25
C TYR A 310 25.06 1.41 -10.19
N ARG A 311 24.71 0.85 -11.34
CA ARG A 311 23.64 1.34 -12.23
C ARG A 311 22.55 0.27 -12.31
N GLY A 312 21.32 0.67 -12.61
CA GLY A 312 20.20 -0.24 -12.81
C GLY A 312 19.39 0.19 -14.02
N SER A 313 18.92 -0.77 -14.82
CA SER A 313 17.98 -0.53 -15.93
C SER A 313 16.52 -0.67 -15.51
N GLY A 314 16.24 -1.13 -14.28
CA GLY A 314 14.88 -1.30 -13.78
C GLY A 314 14.12 0.01 -13.60
N SER A 315 12.88 0.06 -14.11
CA SER A 315 11.98 1.22 -14.06
C SER A 315 11.25 1.40 -12.73
N SER A 316 11.37 0.48 -11.78
CA SER A 316 10.72 0.61 -10.48
C SER A 316 11.43 1.63 -9.59
N HIS A 317 10.66 2.34 -8.74
CA HIS A 317 11.24 3.27 -7.75
C HIS A 317 12.23 2.57 -6.83
N PHE A 318 11.91 1.34 -6.40
CA PHE A 318 12.80 0.52 -5.59
C PHE A 318 14.14 0.24 -6.30
N CYS A 319 14.13 -0.12 -7.59
CA CYS A 319 15.36 -0.35 -8.35
C CYS A 319 16.20 0.93 -8.48
N ARG A 320 15.57 2.07 -8.77
CA ARG A 320 16.24 3.38 -8.80
C ARG A 320 16.83 3.75 -7.44
N ALA A 321 16.14 3.45 -6.34
CA ALA A 321 16.60 3.74 -4.99
C ALA A 321 17.71 2.79 -4.52
N LEU A 322 17.65 1.51 -4.89
CA LEU A 322 18.62 0.48 -4.54
C LEU A 322 20.02 0.79 -5.08
N VAL A 323 20.12 1.29 -6.31
CA VAL A 323 21.42 1.62 -6.94
C VAL A 323 21.94 3.02 -6.60
N LYS A 324 21.14 3.87 -5.94
CA LYS A 324 21.53 5.24 -5.57
C LYS A 324 22.58 5.23 -4.44
N PRO A 325 23.69 5.99 -4.60
CA PRO A 325 24.64 6.20 -3.51
C PRO A 325 24.00 6.91 -2.31
N ASN A 326 24.45 6.59 -1.10
CA ASN A 326 23.90 7.15 0.14
C ASN A 326 23.80 8.67 0.21
N VAL A 327 24.80 9.38 -0.29
CA VAL A 327 24.80 10.85 -0.29
C VAL A 327 23.68 11.40 -1.17
N ALA A 328 23.44 10.78 -2.33
CA ALA A 328 22.36 11.16 -3.23
C ALA A 328 20.99 10.85 -2.60
N LEU A 329 20.85 9.67 -1.98
CA LEU A 329 19.61 9.28 -1.30
C LEU A 329 19.30 10.16 -0.09
N THR A 330 20.33 10.56 0.66
CA THR A 330 20.22 11.51 1.78
C THR A 330 19.74 12.88 1.29
N LYS A 331 20.36 13.43 0.23
CA LYS A 331 19.94 14.72 -0.35
C LYS A 331 18.51 14.68 -0.88
N GLU A 332 18.11 13.57 -1.49
CA GLU A 332 16.75 13.34 -1.96
C GLU A 332 15.75 13.34 -0.79
N ALA A 333 16.05 12.62 0.29
CA ALA A 333 15.21 12.61 1.50
C ALA A 333 15.07 14.01 2.11
N VAL A 334 16.18 14.75 2.23
CA VAL A 334 16.19 16.16 2.69
C VAL A 334 15.31 17.04 1.82
N ARG A 335 15.46 16.95 0.49
CA ARG A 335 14.69 17.77 -0.47
C ARG A 335 13.19 17.48 -0.36
N ARG A 336 12.79 16.21 -0.30
CA ARG A 336 11.39 15.79 -0.15
C ARG A 336 10.77 16.31 1.15
N GLN A 337 11.48 16.17 2.26
CA GLN A 337 11.02 16.64 3.57
C GLN A 337 10.91 18.17 3.62
N PHE A 338 11.86 18.89 3.02
CA PHE A 338 11.82 20.35 2.95
C PHE A 338 10.68 20.86 2.08
N LEU A 339 10.38 20.21 0.95
CA LEU A 339 9.23 20.56 0.10
C LEU A 339 7.90 20.39 0.85
N ARG A 340 7.73 19.29 1.60
CA ARG A 340 6.55 19.07 2.46
C ARG A 340 6.41 20.14 3.55
N TYR A 341 7.52 20.49 4.22
CA TYR A 341 7.54 21.55 5.24
C TYR A 341 7.21 22.93 4.64
N PHE A 342 7.74 23.25 3.47
CA PHE A 342 7.49 24.54 2.80
C PHE A 342 6.04 24.68 2.33
N GLN A 343 5.44 23.60 1.79
CA GLN A 343 4.02 23.57 1.44
C GLN A 343 3.12 23.74 2.67
N TYR A 344 3.44 23.08 3.78
CA TYR A 344 2.64 23.15 5.02
C TYR A 344 2.67 24.52 5.70
N TYR A 345 3.79 25.26 5.64
CA TYR A 345 3.95 26.54 6.35
C TYR A 345 3.85 27.80 5.47
N PHE A 346 4.04 27.71 4.15
CA PHE A 346 4.21 28.89 3.27
C PHE A 346 3.46 28.81 1.93
N GLY A 347 2.60 27.82 1.69
CA GLY A 347 1.97 27.60 0.40
C GLY A 347 0.76 28.51 0.10
N ASP A 348 1.00 29.69 -0.47
CA ASP A 348 0.04 30.40 -1.32
C ASP A 348 0.23 30.01 -2.81
N LYS A 349 -0.87 30.04 -3.57
CA LYS A 349 -1.09 29.43 -4.90
C LYS A 349 0.04 29.57 -5.95
N LYS A 350 0.19 28.49 -6.74
CA LYS A 350 0.94 28.29 -8.02
C LYS A 350 2.36 27.70 -7.93
N TYR A 351 2.44 26.37 -7.96
CA TYR A 351 3.38 25.64 -8.81
C TYR A 351 2.74 24.31 -9.21
N GLU A 352 2.59 24.09 -10.52
CA GLU A 352 2.08 22.84 -11.12
C GLU A 352 3.01 21.67 -10.84
N PHE A 353 2.38 20.56 -10.45
CA PHE A 353 3.00 19.33 -10.01
C PHE A 353 3.01 18.33 -11.17
N PHE A 354 4.17 17.72 -11.44
CA PHE A 354 4.27 16.45 -12.18
C PHE A 354 4.24 15.30 -11.13
N PRO A 355 3.15 14.48 -11.04
CA PRO A 355 3.11 13.26 -10.21
C PRO A 355 3.98 12.17 -10.86
N GLU A 356 4.74 11.31 -10.18
CA GLU A 356 4.33 10.15 -9.35
C GLU A 356 5.56 9.39 -8.77
N PRO A 357 5.43 8.36 -7.89
CA PRO A 357 4.32 7.95 -6.98
C PRO A 357 4.81 7.85 -5.51
N TYR A 358 4.02 7.93 -4.42
CA TYR A 358 2.61 7.67 -4.16
C TYR A 358 1.96 8.94 -3.62
N GLY A 359 0.99 9.49 -4.34
CA GLY A 359 0.19 10.64 -3.90
C GLY A 359 -1.20 10.17 -3.46
N ALA A 360 -1.36 9.76 -2.20
CA ALA A 360 -2.68 9.59 -1.62
C ALA A 360 -2.73 10.32 -0.28
N ASP A 361 -3.76 11.13 -0.07
CA ASP A 361 -4.01 11.86 1.17
C ASP A 361 -4.43 10.93 2.32
N SER A 362 -4.33 9.60 2.18
CA SER A 362 -4.79 8.58 3.12
C SER A 362 -3.92 7.31 3.07
N VAL A 363 -4.24 6.32 3.92
CA VAL A 363 -3.52 5.04 4.05
C VAL A 363 -4.24 3.89 3.33
N VAL A 364 -3.51 2.83 3.00
CA VAL A 364 -4.07 1.55 2.53
C VAL A 364 -3.92 0.50 3.63
N CYS A 365 -4.80 -0.50 3.64
CA CYS A 365 -4.59 -1.68 4.50
C CYS A 365 -3.89 -2.78 3.71
N VAL A 366 -2.83 -3.33 4.29
CA VAL A 366 -2.00 -4.37 3.67
C VAL A 366 -2.52 -5.73 4.11
N CYS A 367 -2.81 -6.59 3.16
CA CYS A 367 -3.22 -7.98 3.37
C CYS A 367 -2.19 -8.95 2.77
N SER A 368 -1.96 -10.06 3.46
CA SER A 368 -1.07 -11.16 3.07
C SER A 368 -1.71 -12.51 3.39
N SER A 369 -0.96 -13.61 3.23
CA SER A 369 -1.40 -14.94 3.68
C SER A 369 -1.68 -15.04 5.18
N ASP A 370 -0.97 -14.24 5.98
CA ASP A 370 -0.92 -14.42 7.44
C ASP A 370 -1.76 -13.36 8.17
N TYR A 371 -2.19 -12.32 7.46
CA TYR A 371 -2.91 -11.19 8.05
C TYR A 371 -3.74 -10.46 7.00
N CYS A 372 -4.98 -10.14 7.33
CA CYS A 372 -5.80 -9.16 6.60
C CYS A 372 -6.87 -8.62 7.53
N ASP A 373 -7.25 -7.36 7.35
CA ASP A 373 -8.37 -6.77 8.07
C ASP A 373 -9.69 -7.22 7.45
N PHE A 374 -10.66 -7.57 8.28
CA PHE A 374 -12.02 -7.89 7.87
C PHE A 374 -12.98 -6.99 8.64
N PRO A 375 -13.95 -6.33 7.97
CA PRO A 375 -15.06 -5.64 8.63
C PRO A 375 -15.81 -6.49 9.66
N GLY A 376 -15.86 -7.80 9.45
CA GLY A 376 -16.67 -8.72 10.25
C GLY A 376 -18.15 -8.64 9.87
N VAL A 377 -18.99 -9.32 10.64
CA VAL A 377 -20.45 -9.30 10.48
C VAL A 377 -20.99 -8.09 11.23
N LEU A 378 -21.61 -7.16 10.50
CA LEU A 378 -22.25 -5.98 11.10
C LEU A 378 -23.66 -6.32 11.56
N GLN A 379 -24.01 -5.91 12.77
CA GLN A 379 -25.36 -6.03 13.30
C GLN A 379 -25.92 -4.65 13.59
N ALA A 380 -27.21 -4.46 13.26
CA ALA A 380 -27.93 -3.28 13.68
C ALA A 380 -28.05 -3.24 15.20
N GLY A 381 -28.00 -2.03 15.77
CA GLY A 381 -28.28 -1.86 17.19
C GLY A 381 -29.71 -2.34 17.51
N PRO A 382 -29.93 -3.03 18.64
CA PRO A 382 -31.28 -3.36 19.10
C PRO A 382 -32.13 -2.10 19.32
N ALA A 383 -33.44 -2.25 19.45
CA ALA A 383 -34.38 -1.14 19.64
C ALA A 383 -33.88 -0.13 20.71
N GLY A 384 -33.87 1.16 20.34
CA GLY A 384 -33.35 2.25 21.19
C GLY A 384 -31.83 2.44 21.15
N THR A 385 -31.10 1.65 20.36
CA THR A 385 -29.64 1.77 20.15
C THR A 385 -29.27 1.67 18.67
N TYR A 386 -28.06 2.11 18.33
CA TYR A 386 -27.54 2.06 16.97
C TYR A 386 -26.09 1.58 16.96
N THR A 387 -25.68 1.04 15.82
CA THR A 387 -24.29 0.74 15.48
C THR A 387 -23.80 1.78 14.49
N SER A 388 -22.69 2.45 14.77
CA SER A 388 -22.01 3.33 13.83
C SER A 388 -20.77 2.64 13.28
N VAL A 389 -20.50 2.83 11.99
CA VAL A 389 -19.31 2.34 11.30
C VAL A 389 -18.66 3.52 10.62
N THR A 390 -17.39 3.80 10.87
CA THR A 390 -16.71 4.99 10.35
C THR A 390 -15.39 4.67 9.63
N SER A 391 -15.20 5.25 8.46
CA SER A 391 -13.91 5.28 7.75
C SER A 391 -13.52 6.72 7.42
N SER A 392 -12.25 7.07 7.60
CA SER A 392 -11.77 8.45 7.42
C SER A 392 -10.46 8.55 6.64
N ARG A 393 -10.21 9.73 6.07
CA ARG A 393 -8.91 10.05 5.44
C ARG A 393 -7.74 9.80 6.39
N ASP A 394 -7.89 10.11 7.68
CA ASP A 394 -6.83 10.03 8.68
C ASP A 394 -6.53 8.61 9.19
N GLY A 395 -7.31 7.62 8.73
CA GLY A 395 -6.96 6.20 8.87
C GLY A 395 -7.96 5.34 9.62
N LEU A 396 -9.14 5.85 10.00
CA LEU A 396 -10.23 4.96 10.46
C LEU A 396 -10.67 4.07 9.29
N ARG A 397 -10.85 2.78 9.56
CA ARG A 397 -11.22 1.76 8.57
C ARG A 397 -12.27 0.88 9.20
N PHE A 398 -13.53 1.09 8.85
CA PHE A 398 -14.64 0.35 9.43
C PHE A 398 -14.62 0.32 10.96
N HIS A 399 -14.30 1.47 11.57
CA HIS A 399 -14.30 1.59 13.02
C HIS A 399 -15.74 1.51 13.52
N VAL A 400 -16.06 0.48 14.31
CA VAL A 400 -17.41 0.21 14.81
C VAL A 400 -17.57 0.77 16.22
N GLU A 401 -18.65 1.50 16.47
CA GLU A 401 -19.07 1.92 17.80
C GLU A 401 -20.57 1.66 17.98
N SER A 402 -21.03 1.69 19.22
CA SER A 402 -22.46 1.59 19.56
C SER A 402 -22.88 2.81 20.36
N GLY A 403 -24.13 3.24 20.16
CA GLY A 403 -24.72 4.35 20.91
C GLY A 403 -26.21 4.16 21.14
N SER A 404 -26.79 5.04 21.95
CA SER A 404 -28.23 5.06 22.26
C SER A 404 -28.92 6.25 21.61
N PHE A 405 -30.20 6.08 21.32
CA PHE A 405 -31.04 7.20 20.86
C PHE A 405 -31.25 8.23 21.97
N SER A 406 -31.44 9.47 21.56
CA SER A 406 -31.78 10.63 22.39
C SER A 406 -33.18 11.13 22.08
N GLN A 407 -33.83 11.77 23.05
CA GLN A 407 -35.12 12.45 22.87
C GLN A 407 -34.97 13.84 22.23
N SER A 408 -33.76 14.38 22.17
CA SER A 408 -33.47 15.69 21.59
C SER A 408 -32.22 15.65 20.70
N PRO A 409 -32.17 16.50 19.65
CA PRO A 409 -30.95 16.70 18.90
C PRO A 409 -29.90 17.34 19.82
N SER A 410 -28.64 17.00 19.62
CA SER A 410 -27.54 17.76 20.25
C SER A 410 -27.51 19.20 19.72
N ASN A 411 -26.65 20.08 20.27
CA ASN A 411 -26.34 21.39 19.68
C ASN A 411 -25.55 21.25 18.36
N ALA A 412 -26.03 20.40 17.45
CA ALA A 412 -25.44 20.07 16.17
C ALA A 412 -25.67 21.19 15.15
N SER A 413 -24.67 21.43 14.31
CA SER A 413 -24.76 22.31 13.13
C SER A 413 -25.65 21.72 12.03
N VAL A 414 -25.85 20.40 12.03
CA VAL A 414 -26.53 19.66 10.96
C VAL A 414 -27.58 18.71 11.55
N VAL A 415 -28.85 18.88 11.17
CA VAL A 415 -29.94 17.94 11.52
C VAL A 415 -30.43 17.24 10.26
N VAL A 416 -30.45 15.91 10.28
CA VAL A 416 -30.96 15.07 9.20
C VAL A 416 -32.34 14.54 9.61
N HIS A 417 -33.33 14.65 8.73
CA HIS A 417 -34.65 14.07 8.92
C HIS A 417 -34.82 12.87 7.98
N VAL A 418 -35.14 11.70 8.54
CA VAL A 418 -35.44 10.47 7.79
C VAL A 418 -36.93 10.19 7.85
N ASP A 419 -37.54 9.91 6.70
CA ASP A 419 -38.96 9.55 6.58
C ASP A 419 -39.10 8.31 5.69
N ASP A 420 -39.41 7.19 6.31
CA ASP A 420 -39.54 5.87 5.67
C ASP A 420 -40.87 5.70 4.91
N ARG A 421 -41.84 6.61 5.09
CA ARG A 421 -43.10 6.61 4.34
C ARG A 421 -42.90 6.93 2.85
N TYR A 422 -41.76 7.52 2.50
CA TYR A 422 -41.42 7.89 1.12
C TYR A 422 -40.28 7.01 0.60
N GLU A 423 -40.65 5.92 -0.04
CA GLU A 423 -39.71 4.98 -0.67
C GLU A 423 -39.38 5.36 -2.13
N TYR A 424 -38.17 5.01 -2.55
CA TYR A 424 -37.67 5.14 -3.92
C TYR A 424 -37.28 3.77 -4.49
N GLN A 425 -36.16 3.67 -5.21
CA GLN A 425 -35.71 2.44 -5.85
C GLN A 425 -35.31 1.36 -4.84
N ALA A 426 -35.50 0.09 -5.22
CA ALA A 426 -34.84 -1.04 -4.59
C ALA A 426 -33.36 -1.08 -4.98
N ILE A 427 -32.53 -1.52 -4.04
CA ILE A 427 -31.11 -1.76 -4.24
C ILE A 427 -30.91 -3.24 -4.57
N MET A 428 -30.32 -3.51 -5.72
CA MET A 428 -30.02 -4.87 -6.17
C MET A 428 -28.76 -5.41 -5.50
N GLY A 429 -27.71 -4.59 -5.48
CA GLY A 429 -26.43 -5.03 -4.98
C GLY A 429 -25.29 -4.11 -5.36
N PHE A 430 -24.11 -4.52 -4.92
CA PHE A 430 -22.84 -3.85 -5.20
C PHE A 430 -21.80 -4.90 -5.55
N GLY A 431 -20.84 -4.54 -6.39
CA GLY A 431 -19.73 -5.44 -6.67
C GLY A 431 -18.70 -4.89 -7.64
N GLY A 432 -18.10 -5.79 -8.44
CA GLY A 432 -16.99 -5.49 -9.32
C GLY A 432 -16.97 -6.36 -10.57
N ALA A 433 -15.93 -6.19 -11.40
CA ALA A 433 -15.78 -6.89 -12.66
C ALA A 433 -14.70 -7.98 -12.59
N PHE A 434 -15.02 -9.18 -13.10
CA PHE A 434 -14.08 -10.27 -13.34
C PHE A 434 -13.43 -10.09 -14.72
N THR A 435 -12.58 -9.07 -14.86
CA THR A 435 -11.77 -8.87 -16.07
C THR A 435 -10.58 -9.82 -16.11
N ASP A 436 -9.98 -10.02 -17.29
CA ASP A 436 -8.76 -10.81 -17.43
C ASP A 436 -7.65 -10.25 -16.54
N ALA A 437 -7.46 -8.92 -16.52
CA ALA A 437 -6.51 -8.28 -15.63
C ALA A 437 -6.77 -8.58 -14.15
N ALA A 438 -8.03 -8.54 -13.68
CA ALA A 438 -8.36 -8.88 -12.30
C ALA A 438 -7.95 -10.33 -11.99
N GLY A 439 -8.31 -11.26 -12.87
CA GLY A 439 -7.96 -12.68 -12.71
C GLY A 439 -6.45 -12.96 -12.78
N ILE A 440 -5.73 -12.34 -13.72
CA ILE A 440 -4.27 -12.45 -13.84
C ILE A 440 -3.58 -11.94 -12.58
N ASN A 441 -4.07 -10.83 -12.02
CA ASN A 441 -3.52 -10.27 -10.80
C ASN A 441 -3.80 -11.20 -9.59
N ILE A 442 -5.02 -11.73 -9.46
CA ILE A 442 -5.34 -12.71 -8.42
C ILE A 442 -4.46 -13.97 -8.58
N ASP A 443 -4.34 -14.54 -9.78
CA ASP A 443 -3.50 -15.73 -10.07
C ASP A 443 -2.03 -15.53 -9.71
N SER A 444 -1.56 -14.27 -9.70
CA SER A 444 -0.19 -13.93 -9.32
C SER A 444 0.10 -14.04 -7.81
N LEU A 445 -0.94 -14.12 -6.98
CA LEU A 445 -0.85 -14.30 -5.53
C LEU A 445 -0.75 -15.78 -5.13
N PRO A 446 -0.13 -16.11 -3.98
CA PRO A 446 -0.25 -17.44 -3.39
C PRO A 446 -1.72 -17.79 -3.11
N GLU A 447 -2.11 -19.07 -3.26
CA GLU A 447 -3.50 -19.53 -3.11
C GLU A 447 -4.17 -19.06 -1.81
N VAL A 448 -3.45 -19.10 -0.68
CA VAL A 448 -3.95 -18.60 0.61
C VAL A 448 -4.29 -17.11 0.53
N THR A 449 -3.44 -16.31 -0.13
CA THR A 449 -3.68 -14.87 -0.30
C THR A 449 -4.78 -14.60 -1.32
N GLN A 450 -4.93 -15.43 -2.36
CA GLN A 450 -6.08 -15.37 -3.27
C GLN A 450 -7.39 -15.55 -2.50
N GLU A 451 -7.44 -16.55 -1.63
CA GLU A 451 -8.61 -16.82 -0.78
C GLU A 451 -8.90 -15.65 0.16
N VAL A 452 -7.88 -15.07 0.80
CA VAL A 452 -8.04 -13.88 1.65
C VAL A 452 -8.61 -12.69 0.86
N LEU A 453 -8.17 -12.50 -0.39
CA LEU A 453 -8.69 -11.45 -1.28
C LEU A 453 -10.16 -11.70 -1.65
N LEU A 454 -10.50 -12.92 -2.07
CA LEU A 454 -11.88 -13.27 -2.44
C LEU A 454 -12.81 -13.17 -1.24
N ARG A 455 -12.41 -13.68 -0.07
CA ARG A 455 -13.17 -13.52 1.18
C ARG A 455 -13.38 -12.05 1.53
N SER A 456 -12.36 -11.20 1.31
CA SER A 456 -12.48 -9.77 1.57
C SER A 456 -13.60 -9.09 0.78
N TYR A 457 -13.90 -9.56 -0.44
CA TYR A 457 -14.98 -9.01 -1.25
C TYR A 457 -16.31 -9.73 -1.04
N PHE A 458 -16.32 -11.06 -1.00
CA PHE A 458 -17.54 -11.84 -1.19
C PHE A 458 -18.09 -12.50 0.08
N SER A 459 -17.25 -12.74 1.09
CA SER A 459 -17.67 -13.45 2.31
C SER A 459 -18.44 -12.55 3.30
N PRO A 460 -19.20 -13.15 4.24
CA PRO A 460 -19.88 -12.42 5.33
C PRO A 460 -18.94 -11.59 6.21
N GLU A 461 -17.67 -11.95 6.30
CA GLU A 461 -16.66 -11.20 7.06
C GLU A 461 -16.07 -10.04 6.23
N GLY A 462 -16.22 -10.09 4.90
CA GLY A 462 -15.71 -9.15 3.90
C GLY A 462 -16.67 -8.02 3.58
N LEU A 463 -16.83 -7.65 2.29
CA LEU A 463 -17.77 -6.62 1.81
C LEU A 463 -19.11 -7.16 1.33
N GLU A 464 -19.27 -8.48 1.24
CA GLU A 464 -20.49 -9.15 0.77
C GLU A 464 -20.97 -8.64 -0.61
N TYR A 465 -20.04 -8.50 -1.55
CA TYR A 465 -20.33 -8.22 -2.96
C TYR A 465 -21.26 -9.29 -3.54
N ASN A 466 -22.22 -8.84 -4.34
CA ASN A 466 -23.27 -9.71 -4.87
C ASN A 466 -23.72 -9.34 -6.30
N LEU A 467 -23.27 -8.22 -6.86
CA LEU A 467 -23.56 -7.82 -8.25
C LEU A 467 -22.26 -7.70 -9.04
N CYS A 468 -21.99 -8.67 -9.91
CA CYS A 468 -20.71 -8.80 -10.60
C CYS A 468 -20.85 -8.74 -12.13
N ARG A 469 -19.84 -8.17 -12.77
CA ARG A 469 -19.73 -8.07 -14.23
C ARG A 469 -18.68 -9.03 -14.77
N VAL A 470 -18.91 -9.61 -15.94
CA VAL A 470 -17.90 -10.36 -16.68
C VAL A 470 -17.83 -9.91 -18.15
N PRO A 471 -16.63 -9.61 -18.68
CA PRO A 471 -16.47 -9.41 -20.13
C PRO A 471 -16.83 -10.64 -20.95
N ILE A 472 -17.53 -10.42 -22.06
CA ILE A 472 -17.73 -11.44 -23.09
C ILE A 472 -16.63 -11.25 -24.14
N GLY A 473 -15.63 -12.13 -24.15
CA GLY A 473 -14.39 -11.95 -24.92
C GLY A 473 -13.40 -10.98 -24.24
N GLY A 474 -12.48 -10.43 -25.04
CA GLY A 474 -11.45 -9.51 -24.56
C GLY A 474 -11.95 -8.07 -24.39
N SER A 475 -11.31 -7.34 -23.46
CA SER A 475 -11.52 -5.92 -23.22
C SER A 475 -10.20 -5.12 -23.23
N ASP A 476 -10.27 -3.83 -22.95
CA ASP A 476 -9.12 -2.98 -22.61
C ASP A 476 -8.28 -3.51 -21.43
N PHE A 477 -8.92 -4.21 -20.49
CA PHE A 477 -8.29 -4.95 -19.38
C PHE A 477 -7.91 -6.40 -19.74
N SER A 478 -7.67 -6.68 -21.01
CA SER A 478 -7.10 -7.94 -21.51
C SER A 478 -5.69 -7.75 -22.05
N THR A 479 -4.91 -8.83 -22.11
CA THR A 479 -3.51 -8.77 -22.61
C THR A 479 -3.40 -8.79 -24.14
N ARG A 480 -4.51 -9.08 -24.83
CA ARG A 480 -4.67 -9.11 -26.28
C ARG A 480 -6.14 -8.86 -26.64
N PRO A 481 -6.45 -8.37 -27.85
CA PRO A 481 -7.80 -8.43 -28.38
C PRO A 481 -8.16 -9.87 -28.77
N TYR A 482 -9.37 -10.33 -28.44
CA TYR A 482 -9.89 -11.65 -28.84
C TYR A 482 -11.42 -11.74 -28.73
N SER A 483 -12.01 -12.68 -29.45
CA SER A 483 -13.37 -13.18 -29.23
C SER A 483 -13.36 -14.69 -28.97
N TYR A 484 -14.53 -15.29 -28.85
CA TYR A 484 -14.70 -16.74 -28.74
C TYR A 484 -14.79 -17.43 -30.11
N ASP A 485 -14.80 -16.68 -31.21
CA ASP A 485 -14.88 -17.23 -32.56
C ASP A 485 -14.10 -16.39 -33.58
N ASP A 486 -12.77 -16.45 -33.50
CA ASP A 486 -11.86 -15.68 -34.34
C ASP A 486 -11.57 -16.36 -35.71
N VAL A 487 -12.27 -17.45 -36.05
CA VAL A 487 -12.18 -18.08 -37.38
C VAL A 487 -13.02 -17.31 -38.38
N GLU A 488 -12.37 -16.69 -39.36
CA GLU A 488 -13.02 -15.85 -40.36
C GLU A 488 -14.11 -16.59 -41.14
N GLY A 489 -15.32 -16.01 -41.18
CA GLY A 489 -16.46 -16.53 -41.94
C GLY A 489 -17.23 -17.67 -41.26
N ASP A 490 -16.98 -17.97 -39.99
CA ASP A 490 -17.69 -19.01 -39.24
C ASP A 490 -19.09 -18.57 -38.77
N VAL A 491 -19.98 -18.30 -39.72
CA VAL A 491 -21.36 -17.83 -39.47
C VAL A 491 -22.16 -18.81 -38.58
N GLU A 492 -21.85 -20.10 -38.65
CA GLU A 492 -22.50 -21.16 -37.84
C GLU A 492 -21.90 -21.31 -36.43
N LEU A 493 -20.85 -20.54 -36.11
CA LEU A 493 -20.13 -20.56 -34.84
C LEU A 493 -19.60 -21.96 -34.49
N SER A 494 -19.15 -22.71 -35.50
CA SER A 494 -18.68 -24.10 -35.35
C SER A 494 -17.38 -24.22 -34.56
N HIS A 495 -16.57 -23.16 -34.53
CA HIS A 495 -15.31 -23.02 -33.79
C HIS A 495 -15.46 -22.20 -32.50
N PHE A 496 -16.68 -21.77 -32.16
CA PHE A 496 -16.94 -21.02 -30.93
C PHE A 496 -16.45 -21.80 -29.70
N ASN A 497 -15.54 -21.19 -28.94
CA ASN A 497 -15.05 -21.76 -27.70
C ASN A 497 -14.59 -20.68 -26.71
N LEU A 498 -14.79 -20.95 -25.42
CA LEU A 498 -14.14 -20.16 -24.37
C LEU A 498 -12.62 -20.28 -24.47
N THR A 499 -11.93 -19.25 -23.99
CA THR A 499 -10.48 -19.12 -24.11
C THR A 499 -9.76 -19.47 -22.80
N LEU A 500 -8.43 -19.50 -22.86
CA LEU A 500 -7.59 -19.68 -21.68
C LEU A 500 -7.94 -18.65 -20.59
N GLU A 501 -8.22 -17.41 -21.00
CA GLU A 501 -8.57 -16.30 -20.12
C GLU A 501 -9.83 -16.61 -19.29
N ASP A 502 -10.84 -17.26 -19.87
CA ASP A 502 -12.04 -17.68 -19.15
C ASP A 502 -11.75 -18.81 -18.17
N TYR A 503 -11.12 -19.89 -18.65
CA TYR A 503 -10.85 -21.07 -17.85
C TYR A 503 -9.87 -20.83 -16.70
N ARG A 504 -8.91 -19.92 -16.89
CA ARG A 504 -7.85 -19.67 -15.91
C ARG A 504 -8.11 -18.45 -15.05
N TYR A 505 -8.61 -17.36 -15.63
CA TYR A 505 -8.63 -16.06 -14.95
C TYR A 505 -10.05 -15.57 -14.60
N LYS A 506 -11.12 -16.18 -15.09
CA LYS A 506 -12.51 -15.72 -14.80
C LYS A 506 -13.32 -16.77 -14.07
N LEU A 507 -13.56 -17.92 -14.70
CA LEU A 507 -14.44 -18.96 -14.19
C LEU A 507 -14.04 -19.51 -12.80
N PRO A 508 -12.75 -19.74 -12.48
CA PRO A 508 -12.37 -20.20 -11.13
C PRO A 508 -12.78 -19.20 -10.05
N TYR A 509 -12.52 -17.91 -10.27
CA TYR A 509 -12.81 -16.86 -9.28
C TYR A 509 -14.28 -16.50 -9.20
N ILE A 510 -15.02 -16.57 -10.31
CA ILE A 510 -16.49 -16.42 -10.31
C ILE A 510 -17.14 -17.52 -9.48
N ARG A 511 -16.75 -18.78 -9.71
CA ARG A 511 -17.27 -19.92 -8.93
C ARG A 511 -16.95 -19.76 -7.45
N ARG A 512 -15.69 -19.43 -7.13
CA ARG A 512 -15.28 -19.24 -5.74
C ARG A 512 -15.98 -18.06 -5.06
N ALA A 513 -16.17 -16.94 -5.76
CA ALA A 513 -16.93 -15.80 -5.27
C ALA A 513 -18.38 -16.18 -4.96
N LYS A 514 -19.04 -16.89 -5.88
CA LYS A 514 -20.40 -17.41 -5.69
C LYS A 514 -20.50 -18.36 -4.49
N GLU A 515 -19.53 -19.23 -4.27
CA GLU A 515 -19.47 -20.13 -3.10
C GLU A 515 -19.31 -19.38 -1.78
N LEU A 516 -18.59 -18.25 -1.79
CA LEU A 516 -18.34 -17.43 -0.60
C LEU A 516 -19.52 -16.51 -0.24
N SER A 517 -20.37 -16.19 -1.20
CA SER A 517 -21.51 -15.30 -1.02
C SER A 517 -22.69 -16.01 -0.35
N GLU A 518 -23.17 -15.47 0.77
CA GLU A 518 -24.45 -15.87 1.39
C GLU A 518 -25.65 -15.12 0.79
N LYS A 519 -25.40 -13.98 0.14
CA LYS A 519 -26.40 -13.19 -0.62
C LYS A 519 -26.58 -13.76 -2.03
N GLU A 520 -27.69 -13.41 -2.67
CA GLU A 520 -27.92 -13.73 -4.09
C GLU A 520 -26.79 -13.15 -4.96
N PHE A 521 -26.02 -14.03 -5.61
CA PHE A 521 -24.91 -13.67 -6.49
C PHE A 521 -25.42 -13.49 -7.93
N MET A 522 -25.49 -12.23 -8.37
CA MET A 522 -25.91 -11.84 -9.72
C MET A 522 -24.68 -11.57 -10.59
N LEU A 523 -24.49 -12.39 -11.61
CA LEU A 523 -23.47 -12.20 -12.64
C LEU A 523 -24.10 -11.69 -13.94
N PHE A 524 -23.55 -10.65 -14.55
CA PHE A 524 -23.97 -10.22 -15.89
C PHE A 524 -22.81 -10.11 -16.88
N GLY A 525 -23.08 -10.48 -18.13
CA GLY A 525 -22.13 -10.40 -19.23
C GLY A 525 -22.25 -9.10 -20.02
N SER A 526 -21.14 -8.55 -20.49
CA SER A 526 -21.10 -7.38 -21.38
C SER A 526 -19.99 -7.56 -22.42
N PRO A 527 -20.28 -7.57 -23.74
CA PRO A 527 -19.24 -7.68 -24.77
C PRO A 527 -18.62 -6.32 -25.08
N TRP A 528 -17.31 -6.29 -25.32
CA TRP A 528 -16.64 -5.09 -25.85
C TRP A 528 -16.65 -5.06 -27.38
N SER A 529 -16.57 -6.21 -28.04
CA SER A 529 -16.58 -6.29 -29.49
C SER A 529 -17.03 -7.67 -29.97
N PRO A 530 -17.76 -7.78 -31.09
CA PRO A 530 -17.93 -9.04 -31.80
C PRO A 530 -16.60 -9.51 -32.42
N PRO A 531 -16.53 -10.75 -32.95
CA PRO A 531 -15.41 -11.16 -33.79
C PRO A 531 -15.10 -10.13 -34.87
N ALA A 532 -13.81 -9.87 -35.12
CA ALA A 532 -13.38 -8.81 -36.04
C ALA A 532 -13.97 -8.98 -37.45
N TRP A 533 -14.12 -10.23 -37.93
CA TRP A 533 -14.70 -10.54 -39.23
C TRP A 533 -16.21 -10.26 -39.33
N MET A 534 -16.91 -10.00 -38.21
CA MET A 534 -18.32 -9.59 -38.21
C MET A 534 -18.51 -8.06 -38.32
N LYS A 535 -17.41 -7.29 -38.27
CA LYS A 535 -17.46 -5.82 -38.26
C LYS A 535 -17.19 -5.21 -39.62
N GLU A 536 -17.77 -4.03 -39.86
CA GLU A 536 -17.56 -3.23 -41.07
C GLU A 536 -16.08 -2.91 -41.32
N ASN A 537 -15.30 -2.71 -40.26
CA ASN A 537 -13.89 -2.35 -40.35
C ASN A 537 -12.94 -3.55 -40.25
N GLY A 538 -13.44 -4.78 -40.06
CA GLY A 538 -12.59 -5.98 -39.96
C GLY A 538 -11.64 -6.00 -38.75
N HIS A 539 -11.84 -5.15 -37.74
CA HIS A 539 -10.91 -4.96 -36.62
C HIS A 539 -11.64 -4.88 -35.27
N PHE A 540 -11.01 -5.34 -34.19
CA PHE A 540 -11.60 -5.24 -32.84
C PHE A 540 -11.73 -3.80 -32.34
N ASN A 541 -10.80 -2.93 -32.70
CA ASN A 541 -10.71 -1.54 -32.28
C ASN A 541 -11.11 -0.58 -33.42
N GLY A 542 -11.02 0.73 -33.16
CA GLY A 542 -11.39 1.78 -34.09
C GLY A 542 -12.89 1.83 -34.45
N SER A 543 -13.24 2.78 -35.29
CA SER A 543 -14.64 2.99 -35.69
C SER A 543 -15.16 1.86 -36.57
N GLY A 544 -16.32 1.31 -36.23
CA GLY A 544 -16.98 0.26 -37.01
C GLY A 544 -18.13 -0.44 -36.27
N GLY A 545 -19.27 -0.56 -36.95
CA GLY A 545 -20.45 -1.28 -36.46
C GLY A 545 -20.45 -2.77 -36.82
N LEU A 546 -21.44 -3.49 -36.28
CA LEU A 546 -21.75 -4.86 -36.68
C LEU A 546 -22.44 -4.88 -38.05
N LEU A 547 -21.95 -5.72 -38.97
CA LEU A 547 -22.60 -5.94 -40.27
C LEU A 547 -24.04 -6.47 -40.08
N LYS A 548 -25.00 -6.00 -40.89
CA LYS A 548 -26.41 -6.36 -40.73
C LYS A 548 -26.66 -7.86 -40.96
N GLU A 549 -25.94 -8.45 -41.89
CA GLU A 549 -25.93 -9.89 -42.14
C GLU A 549 -25.42 -10.71 -40.94
N MET A 550 -24.65 -10.10 -40.03
CA MET A 550 -24.09 -10.75 -38.84
C MET A 550 -24.97 -10.59 -37.59
N TRP A 551 -26.14 -9.93 -37.70
CA TRP A 551 -27.08 -9.76 -36.58
C TRP A 551 -27.49 -11.09 -35.94
N GLN A 552 -27.87 -12.09 -36.76
CA GLN A 552 -28.28 -13.40 -36.28
C GLN A 552 -27.11 -14.25 -35.75
N PRO A 553 -25.97 -14.37 -36.45
CA PRO A 553 -24.76 -14.99 -35.90
C PRO A 553 -24.34 -14.39 -34.54
N TRP A 554 -24.39 -13.06 -34.42
CA TRP A 554 -24.07 -12.39 -33.16
C TRP A 554 -25.07 -12.71 -32.04
N SER A 555 -26.37 -12.80 -32.33
CA SER A 555 -27.35 -13.27 -31.35
C SER A 555 -27.14 -14.73 -30.93
N ASN A 556 -26.75 -15.61 -31.86
CA ASN A 556 -26.37 -16.99 -31.55
C ASN A 556 -25.11 -17.06 -30.67
N TYR A 557 -24.16 -16.13 -30.86
CA TYR A 557 -22.95 -16.02 -30.06
C TYR A 557 -23.27 -15.73 -28.59
N PHE A 558 -24.23 -14.84 -28.31
CA PHE A 558 -24.73 -14.60 -26.93
C PHE A 558 -25.31 -15.87 -26.30
N VAL A 559 -26.12 -16.63 -27.04
CA VAL A 559 -26.70 -17.90 -26.54
C VAL A 559 -25.60 -18.91 -26.23
N LYS A 560 -24.60 -19.07 -27.11
CA LYS A 560 -23.47 -19.97 -26.87
C LYS A 560 -22.66 -19.57 -25.64
N PHE A 561 -22.38 -18.28 -25.47
CA PHE A 561 -21.71 -17.76 -24.29
C PHE A 561 -22.47 -18.10 -23.00
N VAL A 562 -23.77 -17.76 -22.93
CA VAL A 562 -24.58 -18.02 -21.72
C VAL A 562 -24.59 -19.51 -21.39
N LYS A 563 -24.85 -20.36 -22.39
CA LYS A 563 -24.91 -21.81 -22.19
C LYS A 563 -23.57 -22.40 -21.73
N GLN A 564 -22.45 -21.96 -22.29
CA GLN A 564 -21.13 -22.44 -21.87
C GLN A 564 -20.77 -21.97 -20.46
N TYR A 565 -20.99 -20.70 -20.12
CA TYR A 565 -20.76 -20.22 -18.75
C TYR A 565 -21.64 -20.92 -17.71
N GLU A 566 -22.90 -21.22 -18.07
CA GLU A 566 -23.81 -21.99 -17.22
C GLU A 566 -23.35 -23.43 -17.01
N ALA A 567 -22.87 -24.09 -18.08
CA ALA A 567 -22.30 -25.43 -17.99
C ALA A 567 -21.03 -25.46 -17.10
N GLU A 568 -20.28 -24.36 -17.05
CA GLU A 568 -19.10 -24.18 -16.19
C GLU A 568 -19.45 -23.69 -14.76
N GLY A 569 -20.72 -23.69 -14.37
CA GLY A 569 -21.16 -23.38 -13.01
C GLY A 569 -21.28 -21.89 -12.67
N ALA A 570 -21.20 -21.01 -13.68
CA ALA A 570 -21.29 -19.56 -13.56
C ALA A 570 -22.56 -19.02 -14.25
N PRO A 571 -23.77 -19.21 -13.67
CA PRO A 571 -25.00 -18.78 -14.30
C PRO A 571 -25.15 -17.27 -14.37
N LEU A 572 -25.75 -16.80 -15.47
CA LEU A 572 -25.95 -15.39 -15.73
C LEU A 572 -27.33 -14.94 -15.23
N TRP A 573 -27.34 -13.84 -14.48
CA TRP A 573 -28.54 -13.10 -14.13
C TRP A 573 -28.97 -12.15 -15.27
N GLY A 574 -28.01 -11.57 -15.98
CA GLY A 574 -28.30 -10.60 -17.04
C GLY A 574 -27.19 -10.43 -18.08
N LEU A 575 -27.49 -9.59 -19.06
CA LEU A 575 -26.60 -9.20 -20.15
C LEU A 575 -26.76 -7.71 -20.42
N THR A 576 -25.67 -7.04 -20.79
CA THR A 576 -25.77 -5.80 -21.57
C THR A 576 -25.58 -6.13 -23.05
N THR A 577 -26.14 -5.31 -23.91
CA THR A 577 -26.14 -5.54 -25.36
C THR A 577 -24.80 -5.23 -26.01
N GLN A 578 -24.07 -4.27 -25.46
CA GLN A 578 -22.77 -3.81 -25.90
C GLN A 578 -22.18 -2.91 -24.82
N ASN A 579 -20.90 -3.09 -24.46
CA ASN A 579 -20.16 -2.13 -23.66
C ASN A 579 -19.94 -0.85 -24.47
N GLU A 580 -20.37 0.29 -23.91
CA GLU A 580 -20.10 1.63 -24.43
C GLU A 580 -20.35 1.83 -25.93
N PRO A 581 -21.56 1.53 -26.44
CA PRO A 581 -21.86 1.47 -27.88
C PRO A 581 -21.57 2.73 -28.68
N LEU A 582 -21.47 3.92 -28.05
CA LEU A 582 -21.16 5.16 -28.76
C LEU A 582 -19.64 5.37 -28.94
N THR A 583 -18.78 4.71 -28.15
CA THR A 583 -17.32 4.78 -28.32
C THR A 583 -16.88 4.16 -29.64
N GLY A 584 -17.64 3.19 -30.16
CA GLY A 584 -17.36 2.54 -31.44
C GLY A 584 -17.52 3.44 -32.66
N PHE A 585 -17.99 4.69 -32.50
CA PHE A 585 -17.95 5.70 -33.56
C PHE A 585 -16.66 6.53 -33.58
N GLU A 586 -15.80 6.42 -32.56
CA GLU A 586 -14.52 7.12 -32.50
C GLU A 586 -13.49 6.44 -33.41
N GLU A 587 -12.92 7.20 -34.35
CA GLU A 587 -12.09 6.69 -35.45
C GLU A 587 -10.89 5.86 -34.97
N ASP A 588 -10.11 6.40 -34.05
CA ASP A 588 -8.87 5.81 -33.54
C ASP A 588 -9.01 5.23 -32.12
N TYR A 589 -10.19 4.74 -31.74
CA TYR A 589 -10.39 4.15 -30.42
C TYR A 589 -9.46 2.94 -30.23
N PRO A 590 -8.60 2.91 -29.19
CA PRO A 590 -7.45 2.01 -29.17
C PRO A 590 -7.75 0.56 -28.75
N TRP A 591 -8.89 0.32 -28.11
CA TRP A 591 -9.28 -0.99 -27.55
C TRP A 591 -10.50 -1.59 -28.23
N ASN A 592 -10.88 -2.82 -27.84
CA ASN A 592 -12.08 -3.52 -28.31
C ASN A 592 -13.32 -2.63 -28.21
N THR A 593 -14.01 -2.41 -29.32
CA THR A 593 -15.25 -1.62 -29.38
C THR A 593 -16.16 -2.09 -30.52
N CYS A 594 -17.43 -1.69 -30.50
CA CYS A 594 -18.39 -1.88 -31.59
C CYS A 594 -19.42 -0.75 -31.59
N ALA A 595 -19.57 -0.08 -32.73
CA ALA A 595 -20.52 1.01 -32.88
C ALA A 595 -21.96 0.49 -32.92
N TRP A 596 -22.85 1.14 -32.17
CA TRP A 596 -24.29 0.93 -32.29
C TRP A 596 -25.06 2.24 -32.19
N THR A 597 -25.80 2.58 -33.25
CA THR A 597 -26.88 3.57 -33.14
C THR A 597 -27.99 3.01 -32.24
N ALA A 598 -28.76 3.88 -31.61
CA ALA A 598 -29.85 3.42 -30.75
C ALA A 598 -30.94 2.70 -31.59
N GLU A 599 -31.14 3.10 -32.84
CA GLU A 599 -32.07 2.50 -33.79
C GLU A 599 -31.62 1.12 -34.26
N ASP A 600 -30.37 0.95 -34.67
CA ASP A 600 -29.86 -0.37 -35.07
C ASP A 600 -29.84 -1.31 -33.86
N GLN A 601 -29.47 -0.83 -32.66
CA GLN A 601 -29.49 -1.66 -31.46
C GLN A 601 -30.92 -2.10 -31.10
N ARG A 602 -31.90 -1.18 -31.19
CA ARG A 602 -33.33 -1.50 -31.04
C ARG A 602 -33.76 -2.59 -32.02
N ASP A 603 -33.43 -2.40 -33.30
CA ASP A 603 -33.90 -3.28 -34.37
C ASP A 603 -33.24 -4.66 -34.28
N TRP A 604 -31.96 -4.73 -33.97
CA TRP A 604 -31.26 -5.99 -33.69
C TRP A 604 -31.86 -6.72 -32.48
N ILE A 605 -32.11 -6.02 -31.36
CA ILE A 605 -32.75 -6.63 -30.19
C ILE A 605 -34.12 -7.21 -30.54
N LYS A 606 -34.94 -6.42 -31.24
CA LYS A 606 -36.30 -6.79 -31.61
C LYS A 606 -36.36 -7.93 -32.62
N GLN A 607 -35.50 -7.89 -33.64
CA GLN A 607 -35.58 -8.78 -34.79
C GLN A 607 -34.75 -10.05 -34.62
N SER A 608 -33.73 -10.03 -33.76
CA SER A 608 -32.77 -11.14 -33.64
C SER A 608 -32.47 -11.53 -32.20
N LEU A 609 -31.86 -10.67 -31.36
CA LEU A 609 -31.39 -11.08 -30.03
C LEU A 609 -32.53 -11.55 -29.12
N GLY A 610 -33.62 -10.79 -29.04
CA GLY A 610 -34.78 -11.11 -28.20
C GLY A 610 -35.40 -12.47 -28.56
N PRO A 611 -35.84 -12.68 -29.82
CA PRO A 611 -36.34 -13.97 -30.27
C PRO A 611 -35.34 -15.12 -30.05
N THR A 612 -34.06 -14.90 -30.34
CA THR A 612 -33.01 -15.92 -30.18
C THR A 612 -32.81 -16.34 -28.72
N LEU A 613 -32.84 -15.39 -27.78
CA LEU A 613 -32.80 -15.69 -26.35
C LEU A 613 -34.07 -16.42 -25.88
N GLU A 614 -35.25 -16.05 -26.39
CA GLU A 614 -36.51 -16.70 -26.05
C GLU A 614 -36.57 -18.16 -26.53
N GLU A 615 -36.23 -18.41 -27.81
CA GLU A 615 -36.14 -19.75 -28.39
C GLU A 615 -35.11 -20.63 -27.68
N ALA A 616 -34.02 -20.04 -27.18
CA ALA A 616 -33.01 -20.75 -26.41
C ALA A 616 -33.41 -21.04 -24.94
N GLY A 617 -34.61 -20.62 -24.50
CA GLY A 617 -35.07 -20.78 -23.11
C GLY A 617 -34.42 -19.80 -22.12
N LEU A 618 -33.89 -18.67 -22.61
CA LEU A 618 -33.13 -17.69 -21.85
C LEU A 618 -33.93 -16.41 -21.51
N ARG A 619 -35.27 -16.44 -21.64
CA ARG A 619 -36.17 -15.31 -21.31
C ARG A 619 -36.01 -14.77 -19.88
N ARG A 620 -35.43 -15.55 -18.96
CA ARG A 620 -35.15 -15.12 -17.58
C ARG A 620 -34.07 -14.03 -17.48
N LEU A 621 -33.18 -13.93 -18.47
CA LEU A 621 -32.06 -13.00 -18.42
C LEU A 621 -32.56 -11.56 -18.48
N LYS A 622 -31.99 -10.70 -17.63
CA LYS A 622 -32.23 -9.26 -17.71
C LYS A 622 -31.35 -8.66 -18.80
N LEU A 623 -31.95 -8.08 -19.83
CA LEU A 623 -31.23 -7.36 -20.87
C LEU A 623 -31.19 -5.86 -20.55
N MET A 624 -30.00 -5.27 -20.54
CA MET A 624 -29.75 -3.90 -20.08
C MET A 624 -29.12 -3.04 -21.18
N VAL A 625 -29.59 -1.79 -21.28
CA VAL A 625 -29.10 -0.74 -22.20
C VAL A 625 -28.99 0.61 -21.45
N PRO A 626 -28.09 1.53 -21.82
CA PRO A 626 -27.17 1.46 -22.95
C PRO A 626 -25.79 0.90 -22.59
N ASP A 627 -25.53 0.62 -21.30
CA ASP A 627 -24.19 0.27 -20.77
C ASP A 627 -23.11 1.28 -21.18
N HIS A 628 -23.42 2.56 -20.94
CA HIS A 628 -22.57 3.68 -21.31
C HIS A 628 -22.73 4.87 -20.37
N SER A 629 -21.98 5.94 -20.65
CA SER A 629 -21.99 7.17 -19.89
C SER A 629 -23.37 7.82 -19.80
N ARG A 630 -23.63 8.52 -18.69
CA ARG A 630 -24.92 9.16 -18.38
C ARG A 630 -25.38 10.20 -19.41
N ASN A 631 -24.49 10.70 -20.26
CA ASN A 631 -24.80 11.62 -21.37
C ASN A 631 -25.65 10.96 -22.47
N ALA A 632 -25.69 9.63 -22.54
CA ALA A 632 -26.60 8.90 -23.42
C ALA A 632 -28.05 8.88 -22.89
N LEU A 633 -28.27 9.31 -21.65
CA LEU A 633 -29.60 9.35 -21.03
C LEU A 633 -30.31 10.70 -21.28
N PRO A 634 -31.66 10.70 -21.40
CA PRO A 634 -32.53 9.53 -21.47
C PRO A 634 -32.71 8.98 -22.89
N TRP A 635 -32.18 9.67 -23.91
CA TRP A 635 -32.56 9.47 -25.31
C TRP A 635 -32.20 8.08 -25.87
N TYR A 636 -31.04 7.51 -25.51
CA TYR A 636 -30.60 6.23 -26.06
C TYR A 636 -31.50 5.08 -25.56
N PRO A 637 -31.72 4.89 -24.24
CA PRO A 637 -32.66 3.88 -23.77
C PRO A 637 -34.11 4.18 -24.13
N ALA A 638 -34.51 5.46 -24.26
CA ALA A 638 -35.86 5.80 -24.71
C ALA A 638 -36.09 5.36 -26.17
N THR A 639 -35.08 5.49 -27.02
CA THR A 639 -35.15 5.05 -28.42
C THR A 639 -35.22 3.54 -28.52
N VAL A 640 -34.35 2.83 -27.79
CA VAL A 640 -34.35 1.36 -27.72
C VAL A 640 -35.65 0.83 -27.08
N GLY A 641 -36.12 1.47 -26.02
CA GLY A 641 -37.28 1.06 -25.22
C GLY A 641 -38.63 1.52 -25.75
N SER A 642 -38.71 2.30 -26.83
CA SER A 642 -39.96 2.85 -27.40
C SER A 642 -41.02 1.81 -27.79
N TYR A 643 -40.67 0.51 -27.78
CA TYR A 643 -41.56 -0.63 -28.03
C TYR A 643 -41.72 -1.59 -26.85
N ALA A 644 -41.07 -1.34 -25.70
CA ALA A 644 -41.21 -2.14 -24.49
C ALA A 644 -42.14 -1.43 -23.48
N PRO A 645 -43.03 -2.15 -22.76
CA PRO A 645 -43.75 -1.55 -21.63
C PRO A 645 -42.72 -0.96 -20.65
N PRO A 646 -43.07 0.07 -19.86
CA PRO A 646 -42.15 0.66 -18.89
C PRO A 646 -41.56 -0.42 -17.97
N GLY A 647 -40.35 -0.88 -18.28
CA GLY A 647 -39.63 -1.87 -17.50
C GLY A 647 -39.01 -1.24 -16.26
N GLU A 648 -38.57 -2.08 -15.32
CA GLU A 648 -37.76 -1.64 -14.19
C GLU A 648 -36.51 -0.90 -14.69
N ARG A 649 -36.29 0.33 -14.22
CA ARG A 649 -35.08 1.07 -14.50
C ARG A 649 -33.96 0.57 -13.58
N VAL A 650 -32.98 -0.11 -14.17
CA VAL A 650 -31.73 -0.47 -13.49
C VAL A 650 -30.67 0.58 -13.81
N VAL A 651 -30.02 1.12 -12.79
CA VAL A 651 -28.89 2.04 -12.95
C VAL A 651 -27.62 1.29 -12.59
N LEU A 652 -26.76 1.05 -13.58
CA LEU A 652 -25.41 0.52 -13.37
C LEU A 652 -24.48 1.70 -13.00
N GLY A 653 -23.58 1.46 -12.04
CA GLY A 653 -22.70 2.50 -11.48
C GLY A 653 -21.69 3.07 -12.48
N ASP A 654 -21.06 4.19 -12.10
CA ASP A 654 -20.05 4.89 -12.89
C ASP A 654 -18.64 4.31 -12.65
N TRP A 655 -18.03 3.74 -13.70
CA TRP A 655 -16.70 3.12 -13.65
C TRP A 655 -15.54 4.13 -13.74
N SER A 656 -15.80 5.35 -14.20
CA SER A 656 -14.76 6.38 -14.46
C SER A 656 -13.97 6.80 -13.21
N ARG A 657 -14.54 6.58 -12.01
CA ARG A 657 -13.86 6.82 -10.74
C ARG A 657 -12.94 5.68 -10.31
N ALA A 658 -13.14 4.44 -10.78
CA ALA A 658 -12.28 3.31 -10.42
C ALA A 658 -10.84 3.50 -10.95
N GLU A 659 -10.70 4.07 -12.15
CA GLU A 659 -9.41 4.33 -12.79
C GLU A 659 -8.49 5.29 -12.02
N HIS A 660 -9.06 6.24 -11.27
CA HIS A 660 -8.28 7.21 -10.49
C HIS A 660 -7.63 6.62 -9.23
N TYR A 661 -8.11 5.47 -8.75
CA TYR A 661 -7.70 4.88 -7.47
C TYR A 661 -7.24 3.42 -7.59
N ALA A 662 -7.44 2.76 -8.73
CA ALA A 662 -6.99 1.40 -9.03
C ALA A 662 -5.48 1.33 -9.35
N TYR A 663 -4.66 2.11 -8.66
CA TYR A 663 -3.21 2.02 -8.78
C TYR A 663 -2.67 1.05 -7.71
N ASN A 664 -2.00 -0.01 -8.18
CA ASN A 664 -1.21 -0.94 -7.36
C ASN A 664 -2.01 -1.67 -6.26
N ILE A 665 -3.00 -2.50 -6.63
CA ILE A 665 -3.67 -3.41 -5.67
C ILE A 665 -2.73 -4.57 -5.28
N ILE A 666 -1.88 -5.05 -6.19
CA ILE A 666 -0.90 -6.12 -5.94
C ILE A 666 0.48 -5.64 -6.45
N GLU A 667 1.41 -5.30 -5.55
CA GLU A 667 2.78 -4.92 -5.92
C GLU A 667 3.82 -6.02 -5.67
N GLU A 668 3.47 -6.99 -4.83
CA GLU A 668 4.35 -8.07 -4.36
C GLU A 668 3.71 -9.42 -4.63
N LYS A 669 4.52 -10.43 -4.95
CA LYS A 669 4.06 -11.82 -4.84
C LYS A 669 3.79 -12.09 -3.35
N GLY A 670 2.52 -12.17 -2.95
CA GLY A 670 2.12 -12.51 -1.57
C GLY A 670 1.32 -11.46 -0.79
N GLU A 671 1.15 -10.23 -1.31
CA GLU A 671 0.39 -9.19 -0.62
C GLU A 671 -0.53 -8.42 -1.58
N PHE A 672 -1.66 -7.94 -1.08
CA PHE A 672 -2.53 -6.98 -1.76
C PHE A 672 -2.93 -5.82 -0.84
N TYR A 673 -3.35 -4.70 -1.44
CA TYR A 673 -3.66 -3.45 -0.76
C TYR A 673 -5.13 -3.09 -0.92
N LYS A 674 -5.86 -3.00 0.20
CA LYS A 674 -7.22 -2.48 0.25
C LYS A 674 -7.17 -0.95 0.24
N GLN A 675 -7.61 -0.37 -0.86
CA GLN A 675 -7.66 1.07 -1.09
C GLN A 675 -8.81 1.72 -0.29
N PRO A 676 -8.80 3.04 -0.05
CA PRO A 676 -9.94 3.75 0.52
C PRO A 676 -11.29 3.46 -0.17
N MET A 677 -11.28 3.21 -1.48
CA MET A 677 -12.47 2.80 -2.24
C MET A 677 -13.09 1.48 -1.76
N PHE A 678 -12.27 0.51 -1.32
CA PHE A 678 -12.76 -0.76 -0.77
C PHE A 678 -13.70 -0.47 0.40
N TYR A 679 -13.24 0.39 1.33
CA TYR A 679 -14.04 0.76 2.48
C TYR A 679 -15.23 1.65 2.08
N ALA A 680 -15.04 2.62 1.20
CA ALA A 680 -16.13 3.48 0.74
C ALA A 680 -17.29 2.67 0.11
N LEU A 681 -17.00 1.66 -0.71
CA LEU A 681 -18.02 0.74 -1.23
C LEU A 681 -18.62 -0.14 -0.14
N GLY A 682 -17.80 -0.59 0.81
CA GLY A 682 -18.25 -1.33 1.97
C GLY A 682 -19.33 -0.62 2.79
N HIS A 683 -19.26 0.71 2.92
CA HIS A 683 -20.27 1.50 3.63
C HIS A 683 -21.68 1.42 3.00
N PHE A 684 -21.80 0.83 1.81
CA PHE A 684 -23.06 0.49 1.16
C PHE A 684 -23.27 -1.03 1.12
N SER A 685 -22.31 -1.79 0.60
CA SER A 685 -22.48 -3.23 0.38
C SER A 685 -22.70 -4.05 1.67
N LYS A 686 -22.18 -3.55 2.80
CA LYS A 686 -22.31 -4.21 4.11
C LYS A 686 -23.54 -3.83 4.90
N VAL A 687 -24.07 -2.64 4.65
CA VAL A 687 -25.21 -2.11 5.41
C VAL A 687 -26.53 -2.31 4.69
N LEU A 688 -26.46 -2.61 3.39
CA LEU A 688 -27.60 -2.86 2.52
C LEU A 688 -27.63 -4.32 2.09
N VAL A 689 -28.84 -4.85 2.00
CA VAL A 689 -29.13 -6.20 1.50
C VAL A 689 -29.93 -6.11 0.21
N PRO A 690 -29.93 -7.14 -0.65
CA PRO A 690 -30.77 -7.16 -1.84
C PRO A 690 -32.24 -6.88 -1.47
N GLY A 691 -32.83 -5.89 -2.14
CA GLY A 691 -34.20 -5.44 -1.87
C GLY A 691 -34.33 -4.26 -0.89
N SER A 692 -33.24 -3.79 -0.26
CA SER A 692 -33.25 -2.54 0.52
C SER A 692 -33.84 -1.40 -0.30
N ARG A 693 -34.70 -0.57 0.32
CA ARG A 693 -35.37 0.56 -0.32
C ARG A 693 -34.70 1.85 0.10
N ARG A 694 -34.31 2.71 -0.85
CA ARG A 694 -33.89 4.07 -0.49
C ARG A 694 -35.12 4.82 0.03
N VAL A 695 -34.99 5.51 1.15
CA VAL A 695 -36.05 6.33 1.75
C VAL A 695 -35.68 7.81 1.74
N TYR A 696 -36.64 8.68 2.07
CA TYR A 696 -36.40 10.12 2.13
C TYR A 696 -35.44 10.49 3.27
N ALA A 697 -34.44 11.31 2.93
CA ALA A 697 -33.54 11.93 3.88
C ALA A 697 -33.27 13.38 3.45
N SER A 698 -33.40 14.32 4.38
CA SER A 698 -33.12 15.74 4.13
C SER A 698 -32.34 16.39 5.26
N VAL A 699 -31.48 17.34 4.92
CA VAL A 699 -30.72 18.13 5.88
C VAL A 699 -31.43 19.46 6.13
N SER A 700 -31.67 19.81 7.40
CA SER A 700 -32.44 21.00 7.81
C SER A 700 -31.80 22.33 7.42
N SER A 701 -30.49 22.34 7.19
CA SER A 701 -29.73 23.45 6.60
C SER A 701 -28.78 22.89 5.55
N PRO A 702 -28.73 23.44 4.32
CA PRO A 702 -27.78 22.98 3.32
C PRO A 702 -26.36 23.07 3.89
N SER A 703 -25.74 21.91 4.11
CA SER A 703 -24.32 21.83 4.40
C SER A 703 -23.58 21.67 3.09
N ASP A 704 -22.57 22.50 2.85
CA ASP A 704 -21.71 22.37 1.68
C ASP A 704 -20.78 21.14 1.76
N THR A 705 -20.70 20.50 2.93
CA THR A 705 -19.73 19.44 3.25
C THR A 705 -20.38 18.11 3.62
N VAL A 706 -21.63 18.10 4.09
CA VAL A 706 -22.31 16.88 4.54
C VAL A 706 -23.33 16.42 3.50
N SER A 707 -23.15 15.19 3.01
CA SER A 707 -24.11 14.48 2.15
C SER A 707 -24.67 13.28 2.89
N VAL A 708 -25.97 13.00 2.71
CA VAL A 708 -26.65 11.90 3.41
C VAL A 708 -27.58 11.13 2.49
N THR A 709 -27.70 9.83 2.73
CA THR A 709 -28.74 8.97 2.15
C THR A 709 -29.20 7.94 3.18
N ALA A 710 -30.48 7.56 3.13
CA ALA A 710 -31.07 6.62 4.07
C ALA A 710 -31.79 5.48 3.34
N PHE A 711 -31.87 4.33 3.99
CA PHE A 711 -32.44 3.10 3.46
C PHE A 711 -33.21 2.34 4.54
N HIS A 712 -34.23 1.61 4.10
CA HIS A 712 -34.94 0.62 4.89
C HIS A 712 -34.63 -0.78 4.33
N ASN A 713 -34.29 -1.71 5.22
CA ASN A 713 -33.98 -3.11 4.92
C ASN A 713 -35.21 -3.96 5.28
N PRO A 714 -36.04 -4.36 4.29
CA PRO A 714 -37.30 -5.05 4.59
C PRO A 714 -37.11 -6.49 5.08
N ALA A 715 -35.95 -7.11 4.81
CA ALA A 715 -35.68 -8.50 5.15
C ALA A 715 -35.51 -8.72 6.67
N ASP A 716 -34.93 -7.75 7.38
CA ASP A 716 -34.66 -7.79 8.82
C ASP A 716 -35.30 -6.62 9.57
N ASN A 717 -36.11 -5.81 8.88
CA ASN A 717 -36.77 -4.61 9.39
C ASN A 717 -35.79 -3.61 10.04
N THR A 718 -34.57 -3.48 9.50
CA THR A 718 -33.58 -2.50 9.96
C THR A 718 -33.53 -1.27 9.06
N SER A 719 -32.90 -0.20 9.55
CA SER A 719 -32.65 1.02 8.78
C SER A 719 -31.16 1.34 8.76
N ALA A 720 -30.72 1.90 7.64
CA ALA A 720 -29.34 2.33 7.43
C ALA A 720 -29.26 3.79 6.98
N VAL A 721 -28.37 4.58 7.57
CA VAL A 721 -28.11 5.97 7.17
C VAL A 721 -26.64 6.13 6.87
N VAL A 722 -26.28 6.51 5.65
CA VAL A 722 -24.90 6.74 5.20
C VAL A 722 -24.64 8.22 5.07
N ILE A 723 -23.66 8.71 5.81
CA ILE A 723 -23.30 10.12 5.94
C ILE A 723 -21.86 10.30 5.45
N LEU A 724 -21.64 11.22 4.52
CA LEU A 724 -20.32 11.62 4.04
C LEU A 724 -20.05 13.06 4.49
N ASN A 725 -19.00 13.25 5.29
CA ASN A 725 -18.41 14.56 5.54
C ASN A 725 -17.20 14.77 4.62
N SER A 726 -17.36 15.57 3.57
CA SER A 726 -16.28 15.98 2.68
C SER A 726 -15.53 17.23 3.14
N GLY A 727 -15.85 17.79 4.31
CA GLY A 727 -15.20 18.94 4.91
C GLY A 727 -13.84 18.62 5.53
N ASP A 728 -13.05 19.66 5.83
CA ASP A 728 -11.75 19.54 6.50
C ASP A 728 -11.83 19.65 8.03
N ALA A 729 -13.05 19.79 8.57
CA ALA A 729 -13.35 19.76 10.00
C ALA A 729 -14.37 18.65 10.33
N ALA A 730 -14.39 18.21 11.57
CA ALA A 730 -15.44 17.32 12.06
C ALA A 730 -16.78 18.08 12.15
N GLU A 731 -17.88 17.37 11.88
CA GLU A 731 -19.23 17.92 11.88
C GLU A 731 -20.11 17.14 12.87
N ALA A 732 -20.77 17.85 13.78
CA ALA A 732 -21.77 17.27 14.66
C ALA A 732 -23.08 17.11 13.89
N VAL A 733 -23.59 15.88 13.80
CA VAL A 733 -24.79 15.52 13.03
C VAL A 733 -25.82 14.86 13.94
N SER A 734 -27.05 15.37 13.91
CA SER A 734 -28.20 14.78 14.61
C SER A 734 -29.16 14.17 13.59
N VAL A 735 -29.31 12.84 13.58
CA VAL A 735 -30.24 12.12 12.68
C VAL A 735 -31.56 11.87 13.42
N GLY A 736 -32.62 12.57 13.03
CA GLY A 736 -33.98 12.39 13.53
C GLY A 736 -34.73 11.30 12.77
N VAL A 737 -35.25 10.33 13.52
CA VAL A 737 -36.04 9.19 13.06
C VAL A 737 -37.43 9.29 13.69
N GLY A 738 -38.47 9.41 12.86
CA GLY A 738 -39.86 9.55 13.33
C GLY A 738 -40.49 8.20 13.69
N VAL A 739 -41.08 8.10 14.88
CA VAL A 739 -41.82 6.90 15.34
C VAL A 739 -43.01 7.32 16.21
N GLY A 740 -44.21 6.80 15.95
CA GLY A 740 -45.34 6.87 16.91
C GLY A 740 -45.81 8.28 17.31
N GLY A 741 -45.52 9.31 16.51
CA GLY A 741 -45.83 10.71 16.82
C GLY A 741 -44.71 11.49 17.51
N GLY A 742 -43.60 10.84 17.88
CA GLY A 742 -42.36 11.43 18.39
C GLY A 742 -41.20 11.35 17.40
N THR A 743 -40.09 12.05 17.68
CA THR A 743 -38.83 11.95 16.91
C THR A 743 -37.69 11.59 17.85
N HIS A 744 -37.03 10.47 17.57
CA HIS A 744 -35.83 10.05 18.29
C HIS A 744 -34.59 10.45 17.50
N PHE A 745 -33.51 10.79 18.17
CA PHE A 745 -32.29 11.35 17.56
C PHE A 745 -31.07 10.47 17.80
N ILE A 746 -30.31 10.23 16.74
CA ILE A 746 -28.94 9.70 16.80
C ILE A 746 -27.99 10.89 16.68
N ASN A 747 -27.27 11.20 17.76
CA ASN A 747 -26.29 12.29 17.80
C ASN A 747 -24.89 11.72 17.62
N VAL A 748 -24.18 12.13 16.56
CA VAL A 748 -22.85 11.61 16.20
C VAL A 748 -21.93 12.71 15.68
N ASP A 749 -20.65 12.63 16.03
CA ASP A 749 -19.61 13.49 15.46
C ASP A 749 -18.94 12.79 14.29
N ILE A 750 -19.09 13.35 13.08
CA ILE A 750 -18.51 12.77 11.86
C ILE A 750 -17.15 13.42 11.59
N PRO A 751 -16.04 12.68 11.65
CA PRO A 751 -14.71 13.25 11.42
C PRO A 751 -14.57 13.93 10.05
N ALA A 752 -13.58 14.81 9.92
CA ALA A 752 -13.22 15.42 8.64
C ALA A 752 -12.90 14.35 7.59
N LYS A 753 -13.35 14.56 6.34
CA LYS A 753 -13.12 13.64 5.20
C LYS A 753 -13.43 12.19 5.58
N ALA A 754 -14.61 11.96 6.16
CA ALA A 754 -15.05 10.65 6.63
C ALA A 754 -16.41 10.25 6.07
N ILE A 755 -16.61 8.95 5.98
CA ILE A 755 -17.88 8.31 5.70
C ILE A 755 -18.28 7.48 6.92
N THR A 756 -19.52 7.65 7.36
CA THR A 756 -20.09 6.95 8.51
C THR A 756 -21.42 6.34 8.11
N SER A 757 -21.60 5.05 8.41
CA SER A 757 -22.88 4.35 8.25
C SER A 757 -23.46 4.06 9.63
N LEU A 758 -24.73 4.37 9.83
CA LEU A 758 -25.49 4.06 11.03
C LEU A 758 -26.45 2.91 10.70
N LEU A 759 -26.50 1.85 11.52
CA LEU A 759 -27.49 0.78 11.46
C LEU A 759 -28.26 0.68 12.77
N PHE A 760 -29.58 0.57 12.67
CA PHE A 760 -30.46 0.45 13.83
C PHE A 760 -31.77 -0.23 13.46
N ALA A 761 -32.37 -0.93 14.42
CA ALA A 761 -33.79 -1.25 14.35
C ALA A 761 -34.62 0.05 14.55
N PRO A 762 -35.79 0.18 13.91
CA PRO A 762 -36.74 1.25 14.20
C PRO A 762 -37.00 1.31 15.72
N PRO A 763 -36.99 2.51 16.33
CA PRO A 763 -37.40 2.66 17.73
C PRO A 763 -38.81 2.10 17.94
N GLU A 764 -39.11 1.56 19.12
CA GLU A 764 -40.48 1.22 19.48
C GLU A 764 -41.31 2.50 19.62
N ALA A 765 -42.61 2.44 19.27
CA ALA A 765 -43.51 3.55 19.51
C ALA A 765 -43.61 3.80 21.02
N ASP A 766 -43.50 5.06 21.44
CA ASP A 766 -43.74 5.44 22.83
C ASP A 766 -45.13 4.93 23.21
N GLY A 767 -45.18 3.95 24.12
CA GLY A 767 -46.40 3.24 24.44
C GLY A 767 -47.50 4.20 24.90
N GLU A 768 -48.64 4.17 24.20
CA GLU A 768 -49.91 4.42 24.88
C GLU A 768 -49.98 3.44 26.04
N SER A 769 -50.14 3.98 27.24
CA SER A 769 -50.48 3.24 28.45
C SER A 769 -51.87 2.61 28.30
N GLY A 770 -51.95 1.53 27.52
CA GLY A 770 -53.13 0.69 27.39
C GLY A 770 -53.32 -0.14 28.64
N THR A 771 -54.01 0.41 29.66
CA THR A 771 -54.67 -0.39 30.68
C THR A 771 -55.75 -1.25 30.01
N ASN A 772 -55.40 -2.44 29.53
CA ASN A 772 -56.36 -3.48 29.24
C ASN A 772 -56.83 -4.10 30.57
N ASN A 773 -57.76 -3.40 31.22
CA ASN A 773 -58.77 -4.05 32.06
C ASN A 773 -59.66 -4.86 31.13
N GLY A 774 -59.61 -6.19 31.26
CA GLY A 774 -60.31 -7.10 30.38
C GLY A 774 -61.83 -6.98 30.44
N VAL A 775 -62.50 -7.36 29.34
CA VAL A 775 -63.83 -7.94 29.30
C VAL A 775 -63.94 -8.78 28.00
N PHE A 776 -64.10 -10.10 28.20
CA PHE A 776 -64.48 -11.22 27.31
C PHE A 776 -63.79 -11.46 25.97
#